data_AF-A0A7S0A2W3-F1
#
_entry.id   AF-A0A7S0A2W3-F1
#
_cell.length_a   1.000
_cell.length_b   1.000
_cell.length_c   1.000
_cell.angle_alpha   90.00
_cell.angle_beta   90.00
_cell.angle_gamma   90.00
#
_symmetry.space_group_name_H-M   'P 1'
#
loop_
_entity.id
_entity.type
_entity.pdbx_description
1 polymer ?
#
loop_
_entity_poly.entity_id
_entity_poly.type
_entity_poly.pdbx_seq_one_letter_code
_entity_poly.pdbx_strand_id
1 'polypeptide(L)'
;SSNSISQSNELFCSPSCLHILAMKFRQLVCGALVLAFTADASLHASSSPKRRSAQAHFLQGNSDELEQSQARAAKSAHFMVDGLSRWMNRAATLQDLTFMKRFRVWLDDHHSDSDAVEEAMDRLTDMVDWSDCANEGQTCACTSGIVRYGLADLWVHRNFSSPFVCENKHFEKDPAPSTPKLCQCHRPLQTLDWSNCAFEGRSCACASGLVRYGTDSGWVYKNTSNVSAVFACGNSWFQKDPAPGIVKTCQCHRPPHQGTGSGGMAEMPLLWSCGFQSQRGRGEVDEQLDAAVQRLCTVPELAGMLEIRLDTRFEESHLRWADRHSGWLSEAFITYMAGKKHSKFAWMATNLIRSVHLFSTRPIVVVNFDKVFQPPESWLGMPNLVVYRMRPLADVNPRSADVSFNFNKIRAMIAARVVTGIQLDLDQVIFAGMDSLFAATRRESTQQHPYPVLPVHWMSRDAKKGEPYHVYQFTAYPGKHSMRWNHAHPTWTTWALPFLSELLYERLTAHPEPRWMMEDEDMLNVMLWKHNVTKAWCKFDLEPSLYMERLPSRLYDDPYWYPAGLPVLFFSAHNTKHIGETDELLTLMARCADPVLRAQVRCPAGGVQRQSCDWHLMPQTQLEALLSASEEDAASVCCCVKAKEDTPIFWQGEWFREGSQVPRTDRQGRTRSCVMP
;
A
#
# COMPACT_ATOMS: atom_id res chain seq x y z
N SER A 1 -55.04 5.92 -41.57
CA SER A 1 -54.41 6.51 -40.37
C SER A 1 -52.95 6.80 -40.67
N SER A 2 -52.36 7.83 -40.05
CA SER A 2 -50.92 8.16 -40.13
C SER A 2 -50.04 6.92 -39.83
N ASN A 3 -49.02 6.63 -40.64
CA ASN A 3 -47.69 7.29 -40.73
C ASN A 3 -46.90 7.20 -39.40
N SER A 4 -45.62 6.83 -39.37
CA SER A 4 -44.73 6.31 -40.45
C SER A 4 -43.44 5.76 -39.82
N ILE A 5 -42.89 4.67 -40.34
CA ILE A 5 -41.57 4.17 -39.93
C ILE A 5 -40.50 4.96 -40.67
N SER A 6 -39.60 5.64 -39.95
CA SER A 6 -38.47 6.39 -40.50
C SER A 6 -37.14 5.87 -39.96
N GLN A 7 -36.14 5.79 -40.83
CA GLN A 7 -34.79 5.32 -40.53
C GLN A 7 -34.00 6.35 -39.70
N SER A 8 -33.01 5.88 -38.94
CA SER A 8 -31.86 6.68 -38.48
C SER A 8 -30.61 5.81 -38.54
N ASN A 9 -29.54 6.31 -39.19
CA ASN A 9 -28.33 5.53 -39.44
C ASN A 9 -27.45 5.46 -38.18
N GLU A 10 -27.13 4.25 -37.69
CA GLU A 10 -26.04 4.06 -36.75
C GLU A 10 -24.70 4.01 -37.51
N LEU A 11 -23.96 5.13 -37.48
CA LEU A 11 -22.58 5.19 -37.95
C LEU A 11 -21.66 4.48 -36.93
N PHE A 12 -21.48 3.18 -37.10
CA PHE A 12 -20.44 2.42 -36.41
C PHE A 12 -19.05 2.94 -36.83
N CYS A 13 -18.41 3.74 -35.97
CA CYS A 13 -16.97 3.98 -36.05
C CYS A 13 -16.23 2.66 -35.77
N SER A 14 -15.73 2.01 -36.81
CA SER A 14 -14.98 0.76 -36.68
C SER A 14 -13.55 1.01 -36.13
N PRO A 15 -12.89 -0.03 -35.58
CA PRO A 15 -11.49 0.05 -35.16
C PRO A 15 -10.49 0.49 -36.25
N SER A 16 -10.90 0.43 -37.52
CA SER A 16 -10.09 0.87 -38.68
C SER A 16 -9.71 2.36 -38.60
N CYS A 17 -10.51 3.20 -37.93
CA CYS A 17 -10.25 4.64 -37.85
C CYS A 17 -9.00 4.96 -36.99
N LEU A 18 -8.78 4.24 -35.88
CA LEU A 18 -7.53 4.33 -35.12
C LEU A 18 -6.33 3.83 -35.94
N HIS A 19 -6.53 2.83 -36.80
CA HIS A 19 -5.44 2.25 -37.59
C HIS A 19 -4.89 3.22 -38.64
N ILE A 20 -5.75 4.03 -39.27
CA ILE A 20 -5.33 5.06 -40.24
C ILE A 20 -4.58 6.21 -39.54
N LEU A 21 -5.02 6.61 -38.34
CA LEU A 21 -4.27 7.55 -37.51
C LEU A 21 -2.91 6.97 -37.11
N ALA A 22 -2.84 5.72 -36.68
CA ALA A 22 -1.59 5.05 -36.31
C ALA A 22 -0.62 4.84 -37.50
N MET A 23 -1.11 4.74 -38.74
CA MET A 23 -0.25 4.65 -39.94
C MET A 23 0.21 6.01 -40.45
N LYS A 24 -0.55 7.09 -40.24
CA LYS A 24 -0.04 8.45 -40.41
C LYS A 24 0.94 8.81 -39.29
N PHE A 25 0.67 8.34 -38.07
CA PHE A 25 1.61 8.30 -36.94
C PHE A 25 2.77 7.30 -37.15
N ARG A 26 3.28 7.21 -38.39
CA ARG A 26 4.49 6.49 -38.77
C ARG A 26 5.26 7.13 -39.95
N GLN A 27 5.22 8.45 -40.16
CA GLN A 27 6.00 9.08 -41.25
C GLN A 27 6.94 10.25 -40.85
N LEU A 28 6.71 11.00 -39.77
CA LEU A 28 7.44 12.24 -39.45
C LEU A 28 8.65 12.13 -38.48
N VAL A 29 8.66 11.29 -37.43
CA VAL A 29 9.88 11.03 -36.62
C VAL A 29 10.93 10.28 -37.42
N CYS A 30 10.51 9.57 -38.49
CA CYS A 30 11.45 9.03 -39.46
C CYS A 30 12.30 10.15 -40.09
N GLY A 31 11.71 11.32 -40.37
CA GLY A 31 12.44 12.51 -40.83
C GLY A 31 13.34 13.11 -39.73
N ALA A 32 12.81 13.27 -38.52
CA ALA A 32 13.55 13.86 -37.40
C ALA A 32 14.79 13.03 -36.99
N LEU A 33 14.67 11.71 -36.91
CA LEU A 33 15.78 10.82 -36.54
C LEU A 33 16.84 10.70 -37.65
N VAL A 34 16.45 10.73 -38.94
CA VAL A 34 17.42 10.76 -40.04
C VAL A 34 18.32 11.99 -39.94
N LEU A 35 17.76 13.17 -39.64
CA LEU A 35 18.57 14.38 -39.43
C LEU A 35 19.52 14.23 -38.22
N ALA A 36 19.04 13.70 -37.09
CA ALA A 36 19.87 13.47 -35.91
C ALA A 36 21.06 12.53 -36.19
N PHE A 37 20.86 11.43 -36.92
CA PHE A 37 21.92 10.47 -37.24
C PHE A 37 22.93 10.99 -38.27
N THR A 38 22.58 11.93 -39.15
CA THR A 38 23.57 12.54 -40.07
C THR A 38 24.63 13.39 -39.35
N ALA A 39 24.32 13.92 -38.16
CA ALA A 39 25.30 14.61 -37.32
C ALA A 39 26.30 13.63 -36.70
N ASP A 40 25.82 12.52 -36.14
CA ASP A 40 26.65 11.55 -35.41
C ASP A 40 27.60 10.77 -36.35
N ALA A 41 27.14 10.42 -37.55
CA ALA A 41 27.97 9.81 -38.60
C ALA A 41 29.19 10.67 -39.01
N SER A 42 29.13 12.00 -38.82
CA SER A 42 30.24 12.91 -39.10
C SER A 42 31.34 12.91 -38.02
N LEU A 43 31.06 12.44 -36.80
CA LEU A 43 32.00 12.50 -35.66
C LEU A 43 33.02 11.35 -35.65
N HIS A 44 32.71 10.19 -36.23
CA HIS A 44 33.56 9.00 -36.14
C HIS A 44 34.59 8.79 -37.28
N ALA A 45 34.65 9.68 -38.27
CA ALA A 45 35.43 9.48 -39.50
C ALA A 45 36.80 10.20 -39.56
N SER A 46 37.72 9.99 -38.60
CA SER A 46 39.13 10.43 -38.74
C SER A 46 40.15 9.70 -37.85
N SER A 47 40.91 8.77 -38.43
CA SER A 47 42.06 8.09 -37.77
C SER A 47 43.35 8.21 -38.58
N SER A 48 43.78 9.45 -38.88
CA SER A 48 45.05 9.72 -39.60
C SER A 48 45.83 10.90 -39.00
N PRO A 49 47.14 10.78 -38.69
CA PRO A 49 47.90 11.84 -38.02
C PRO A 49 48.06 13.16 -38.80
N LYS A 50 47.92 13.15 -40.14
CA LYS A 50 48.34 14.27 -41.00
C LYS A 50 47.37 15.47 -41.08
N ARG A 51 46.25 15.51 -40.33
CA ARG A 51 45.33 16.66 -40.29
C ARG A 51 45.37 17.51 -39.00
N ARG A 52 46.17 17.15 -38.00
CA ARG A 52 46.13 17.80 -36.67
C ARG A 52 46.49 19.31 -36.66
N SER A 53 47.27 19.82 -37.61
CA SER A 53 47.62 21.25 -37.68
C SER A 53 46.47 22.15 -38.15
N ALA A 54 45.49 21.62 -38.91
CA ALA A 54 44.32 22.39 -39.33
C ALA A 54 43.21 22.41 -38.27
N GLN A 55 43.12 21.35 -37.45
CA GLN A 55 42.01 21.15 -36.51
C GLN A 55 42.19 21.90 -35.18
N ALA A 56 43.43 22.26 -34.82
CA ALA A 56 43.74 23.05 -33.62
C ALA A 56 43.09 24.45 -33.62
N HIS A 57 42.89 25.06 -34.80
CA HIS A 57 42.20 26.35 -34.93
C HIS A 57 40.66 26.26 -34.88
N PHE A 58 40.09 25.06 -34.97
CA PHE A 58 38.63 24.86 -34.95
C PHE A 58 38.12 24.52 -33.53
N LEU A 59 38.90 23.79 -32.74
CA LEU A 59 38.51 23.31 -31.41
C LEU A 59 38.67 24.33 -30.28
N GLN A 60 39.15 25.55 -30.56
CA GLN A 60 39.07 26.69 -29.61
C GLN A 60 37.75 27.48 -29.72
N GLY A 61 36.86 27.15 -30.66
CA GLY A 61 35.63 27.90 -30.89
C GLY A 61 34.36 27.35 -30.23
N ASN A 62 34.37 26.13 -29.69
CA ASN A 62 33.12 25.37 -29.49
C ASN A 62 33.07 24.46 -28.24
N SER A 63 33.71 24.85 -27.14
CA SER A 63 33.46 24.25 -25.81
C SER A 63 31.98 24.36 -25.43
N ASP A 64 31.44 25.56 -25.62
CA ASP A 64 30.17 25.99 -25.05
C ASP A 64 28.97 25.33 -25.75
N GLU A 65 29.06 24.99 -27.04
CA GLU A 65 28.03 24.20 -27.73
C GLU A 65 28.00 22.73 -27.27
N LEU A 66 29.16 22.14 -26.96
CA LEU A 66 29.22 20.76 -26.48
C LEU A 66 28.68 20.65 -25.05
N GLU A 67 29.05 21.60 -24.18
CA GLU A 67 28.52 21.67 -22.81
C GLU A 67 27.01 21.99 -22.81
N GLN A 68 26.54 22.87 -23.71
CA GLN A 68 25.12 23.11 -23.90
C GLN A 68 24.36 21.91 -24.47
N SER A 69 24.92 21.12 -25.38
CA SER A 69 24.22 19.94 -25.93
C SER A 69 24.05 18.85 -24.86
N GLN A 70 25.09 18.62 -24.04
CA GLN A 70 25.03 17.73 -22.88
C GLN A 70 24.04 18.23 -21.81
N ALA A 71 24.01 19.54 -21.52
CA ALA A 71 23.04 20.14 -20.61
C ALA A 71 21.59 20.07 -21.12
N ARG A 72 21.37 20.18 -22.44
CA ARG A 72 20.04 19.99 -23.06
C ARG A 72 19.60 18.53 -22.98
N ALA A 73 20.47 17.57 -23.31
CA ALA A 73 20.18 16.14 -23.17
C ALA A 73 19.85 15.75 -21.70
N ALA A 74 20.63 16.25 -20.74
CA ALA A 74 20.37 16.05 -19.32
C ALA A 74 19.01 16.61 -18.87
N LYS A 75 18.63 17.82 -19.32
CA LYS A 75 17.30 18.40 -19.05
C LYS A 75 16.16 17.56 -19.64
N SER A 76 16.28 17.10 -20.89
CA SER A 76 15.25 16.29 -21.54
C SER A 76 15.05 14.94 -20.83
N ALA A 77 16.15 14.28 -20.44
CA ALA A 77 16.08 13.04 -19.66
C ALA A 77 15.41 13.27 -18.28
N HIS A 78 15.80 14.32 -17.56
CA HIS A 78 15.27 14.61 -16.23
C HIS A 78 13.77 14.96 -16.26
N PHE A 79 13.31 15.70 -17.29
CA PHE A 79 11.90 16.06 -17.45
C PHE A 79 11.02 14.85 -17.80
N MET A 80 11.50 13.94 -18.66
CA MET A 80 10.81 12.67 -18.96
C MET A 80 10.69 11.77 -17.72
N VAL A 81 11.77 11.63 -16.94
CA VAL A 81 11.76 10.84 -15.70
C VAL A 81 10.74 11.39 -14.69
N ASP A 82 10.73 12.71 -14.46
CA ASP A 82 9.79 13.32 -13.52
C ASP A 82 8.34 13.28 -14.03
N GLY A 83 8.12 13.40 -15.35
CA GLY A 83 6.79 13.24 -15.96
C GLY A 83 6.24 11.81 -15.76
N LEU A 84 7.01 10.81 -16.20
CA LEU A 84 6.63 9.40 -16.12
C LEU A 84 6.43 8.94 -14.66
N SER A 85 7.34 9.34 -13.77
CA SER A 85 7.24 9.06 -12.33
C SER A 85 5.97 9.64 -11.70
N ARG A 86 5.56 10.86 -12.07
CA ARG A 86 4.35 11.50 -11.52
C ARG A 86 3.04 10.85 -12.01
N TRP A 87 3.05 10.15 -13.14
CA TRP A 87 1.91 9.36 -13.64
C TRP A 87 1.88 7.94 -13.05
N MET A 88 3.03 7.24 -13.06
CA MET A 88 3.18 5.89 -12.48
C MET A 88 2.74 5.84 -11.01
N ASN A 89 3.07 6.86 -10.22
CA ASN A 89 2.73 6.92 -8.79
C ASN A 89 1.25 7.30 -8.49
N ARG A 90 0.38 7.51 -9.50
CA ARG A 90 -0.99 8.04 -9.28
C ARG A 90 -2.13 7.29 -9.97
N ALA A 91 -1.93 6.69 -11.14
CA ALA A 91 -3.07 6.24 -11.96
C ALA A 91 -2.89 4.96 -12.79
N ALA A 92 -1.67 4.42 -12.93
CA ALA A 92 -1.42 3.35 -13.89
C ALA A 92 -1.92 1.97 -13.40
N THR A 93 -2.85 1.35 -14.14
CA THR A 93 -3.22 -0.06 -13.93
C THR A 93 -2.16 -1.01 -14.48
N LEU A 94 -2.26 -2.32 -14.18
CA LEU A 94 -1.38 -3.32 -14.77
C LEU A 94 -1.51 -3.39 -16.31
N GLN A 95 -2.70 -3.10 -16.86
CA GLN A 95 -2.89 -2.96 -18.30
C GLN A 95 -2.18 -1.72 -18.85
N ASP A 96 -2.22 -0.57 -18.15
CA ASP A 96 -1.52 0.64 -18.59
C ASP A 96 0.01 0.49 -18.52
N LEU A 97 0.53 -0.16 -17.47
CA LEU A 97 1.96 -0.47 -17.35
C LEU A 97 2.41 -1.47 -18.43
N THR A 98 1.56 -2.44 -18.78
CA THR A 98 1.82 -3.39 -19.87
C THR A 98 1.71 -2.71 -21.23
N PHE A 99 0.75 -1.82 -21.42
CA PHE A 99 0.64 -0.96 -22.61
C PHE A 99 1.87 -0.07 -22.74
N MET A 100 2.35 0.57 -21.68
CA MET A 100 3.54 1.43 -21.73
C MET A 100 4.84 0.62 -21.95
N LYS A 101 4.97 -0.60 -21.42
CA LYS A 101 6.07 -1.51 -21.79
C LYS A 101 6.01 -1.91 -23.27
N ARG A 102 4.82 -2.25 -23.79
CA ARG A 102 4.63 -2.60 -25.21
C ARG A 102 4.75 -1.39 -26.14
N PHE A 103 4.34 -0.21 -25.72
CA PHE A 103 4.47 1.06 -26.44
C PHE A 103 5.94 1.50 -26.50
N ARG A 104 6.71 1.28 -25.43
CA ARG A 104 8.17 1.43 -25.45
C ARG A 104 8.81 0.49 -26.48
N VAL A 105 8.53 -0.82 -26.43
CA VAL A 105 9.04 -1.76 -27.44
C VAL A 105 8.57 -1.40 -28.86
N TRP A 106 7.34 -0.92 -29.02
CA TRP A 106 6.80 -0.47 -30.31
C TRP A 106 7.46 0.82 -30.82
N LEU A 107 7.86 1.74 -29.93
CA LEU A 107 8.67 2.91 -30.24
C LEU A 107 10.11 2.51 -30.60
N ASP A 108 10.67 1.53 -29.90
CA ASP A 108 11.98 0.92 -30.18
C ASP A 108 11.96 0.20 -31.56
N ASP A 109 10.83 -0.42 -31.96
CA ASP A 109 10.66 -1.12 -33.24
C ASP A 109 10.24 -0.20 -34.42
N HIS A 110 9.56 0.92 -34.17
CA HIS A 110 8.87 1.71 -35.22
C HIS A 110 9.05 3.23 -35.06
N HIS A 111 10.31 3.66 -35.02
CA HIS A 111 10.84 5.03 -34.95
C HIS A 111 10.25 6.08 -35.93
N SER A 112 8.98 6.52 -35.81
CA SER A 112 8.35 7.09 -37.02
C SER A 112 7.33 8.24 -36.99
N ASP A 113 6.73 8.76 -35.90
CA ASP A 113 6.00 10.07 -35.99
C ASP A 113 6.15 11.10 -34.85
N SER A 114 5.98 12.39 -35.19
CA SER A 114 6.20 13.57 -34.34
C SER A 114 5.00 14.52 -34.29
N ASP A 115 4.50 14.98 -35.43
CA ASP A 115 3.75 16.24 -35.50
C ASP A 115 2.36 16.10 -34.88
N ALA A 116 1.79 14.89 -34.93
CA ALA A 116 0.56 14.54 -34.22
C ALA A 116 0.76 14.30 -32.70
N VAL A 117 2.00 14.19 -32.19
CA VAL A 117 2.29 14.35 -30.75
C VAL A 117 2.19 15.82 -30.37
N GLU A 118 2.80 16.70 -31.15
CA GLU A 118 2.93 18.12 -30.82
C GLU A 118 1.56 18.82 -30.80
N GLU A 119 0.73 18.61 -31.84
CA GLU A 119 -0.65 19.14 -31.87
C GLU A 119 -1.54 18.57 -30.75
N ALA A 120 -1.33 17.30 -30.36
CA ALA A 120 -2.08 16.70 -29.25
C ALA A 120 -1.61 17.22 -27.87
N MET A 121 -0.32 17.49 -27.70
CA MET A 121 0.26 18.02 -26.47
C MET A 121 -0.16 19.46 -26.20
N ASP A 122 -0.21 20.32 -27.22
CA ASP A 122 -0.72 21.69 -27.05
C ASP A 122 -2.20 21.69 -26.68
N ARG A 123 -3.03 20.88 -27.37
CA ARG A 123 -4.45 20.68 -27.05
C ARG A 123 -4.70 20.12 -25.63
N LEU A 124 -3.76 19.34 -25.08
CA LEU A 124 -3.82 18.84 -23.69
C LEU A 124 -3.31 19.86 -22.67
N THR A 125 -2.35 20.72 -23.04
CA THR A 125 -1.75 21.71 -22.13
C THR A 125 -2.70 22.87 -21.83
N ASP A 126 -3.62 23.17 -22.75
CA ASP A 126 -4.69 24.16 -22.53
C ASP A 126 -5.87 23.63 -21.68
N MET A 127 -5.79 22.37 -21.19
CA MET A 127 -6.67 21.87 -20.11
C MET A 127 -6.19 22.29 -18.70
N VAL A 128 -5.11 23.07 -18.60
CA VAL A 128 -4.57 23.60 -17.34
C VAL A 128 -5.09 25.02 -17.09
N ASP A 129 -5.51 25.32 -15.86
CA ASP A 129 -6.15 26.59 -15.51
C ASP A 129 -5.13 27.75 -15.44
N TRP A 130 -5.04 28.52 -16.53
CA TRP A 130 -4.23 29.73 -16.62
C TRP A 130 -5.06 30.96 -16.26
N SER A 131 -4.49 31.94 -15.56
CA SER A 131 -5.20 33.19 -15.26
C SER A 131 -4.37 34.45 -15.36
N ASP A 132 -4.91 35.43 -16.07
CA ASP A 132 -4.40 36.78 -16.25
C ASP A 132 -3.91 37.39 -14.94
N CYS A 133 -2.69 37.94 -14.96
CA CYS A 133 -2.08 38.65 -13.83
C CYS A 133 -1.65 40.08 -14.17
N ALA A 134 -1.43 40.39 -15.46
CA ALA A 134 -1.01 41.71 -15.94
C ALA A 134 -1.21 41.83 -17.46
N ASN A 135 -1.51 43.04 -17.96
CA ASN A 135 -1.33 43.37 -19.38
C ASN A 135 0.13 43.70 -19.67
N GLU A 136 0.52 43.75 -20.95
CA GLU A 136 1.84 44.22 -21.39
C GLU A 136 2.17 45.61 -20.78
N GLY A 137 3.38 45.73 -20.20
CA GLY A 137 3.83 46.90 -19.45
C GLY A 137 3.39 46.97 -17.98
N GLN A 138 2.53 46.07 -17.49
CA GLN A 138 2.08 46.05 -16.09
C GLN A 138 2.83 45.01 -15.23
N THR A 139 2.85 45.19 -13.92
CA THR A 139 3.49 44.28 -12.96
C THR A 139 2.62 43.07 -12.67
N CYS A 140 3.11 41.86 -12.95
CA CYS A 140 2.47 40.60 -12.58
C CYS A 140 2.99 40.12 -11.21
N ALA A 141 2.06 39.68 -10.34
CA ALA A 141 2.39 39.02 -9.08
C ALA A 141 2.00 37.53 -9.17
N CYS A 142 3.00 36.65 -9.35
CA CYS A 142 2.80 35.24 -9.64
C CYS A 142 3.34 34.30 -8.56
N THR A 143 2.47 33.79 -7.69
CA THR A 143 2.85 32.95 -6.55
C THR A 143 3.33 31.55 -6.92
N SER A 144 2.96 31.03 -8.09
CA SER A 144 3.44 29.75 -8.62
C SER A 144 4.84 29.84 -9.26
N GLY A 145 5.31 31.06 -9.54
CA GLY A 145 6.57 31.31 -10.24
C GLY A 145 6.61 30.88 -11.71
N ILE A 146 5.51 30.36 -12.29
CA ILE A 146 5.42 29.88 -13.68
C ILE A 146 4.41 30.76 -14.44
N VAL A 147 4.83 31.35 -15.56
CA VAL A 147 4.08 32.36 -16.31
C VAL A 147 4.10 32.04 -17.81
N ARG A 148 2.98 32.29 -18.49
CA ARG A 148 2.93 32.44 -19.95
C ARG A 148 2.59 33.88 -20.36
N TYR A 149 3.24 34.39 -21.40
CA TYR A 149 3.03 35.74 -21.95
C TYR A 149 2.71 35.65 -23.43
N GLY A 150 1.71 36.39 -23.88
CA GLY A 150 1.16 36.16 -25.22
C GLY A 150 -0.26 36.67 -25.43
N LEU A 151 -0.90 36.14 -26.48
CA LEU A 151 -2.29 36.37 -26.84
C LEU A 151 -2.81 35.22 -27.72
N ALA A 152 -4.09 34.86 -27.56
CA ALA A 152 -4.76 33.78 -28.30
C ALA A 152 -3.97 32.45 -28.23
N ASP A 153 -3.39 32.00 -29.34
CA ASP A 153 -2.63 30.74 -29.43
C ASP A 153 -1.11 30.96 -29.35
N LEU A 154 -0.65 32.20 -29.21
CA LEU A 154 0.76 32.60 -29.30
C LEU A 154 1.32 32.94 -27.92
N TRP A 155 1.92 31.96 -27.22
CA TRP A 155 2.45 32.10 -25.87
C TRP A 155 3.93 31.74 -25.73
N VAL A 156 4.68 32.49 -24.92
CA VAL A 156 6.03 32.14 -24.43
C VAL A 156 5.99 31.89 -22.93
N HIS A 157 6.57 30.77 -22.51
CA HIS A 157 6.60 30.31 -21.12
C HIS A 157 7.95 30.65 -20.45
N ARG A 158 7.91 31.18 -19.23
CA ARG A 158 9.07 31.49 -18.38
C ARG A 158 8.75 31.31 -16.90
N ASN A 159 9.79 31.09 -16.11
CA ASN A 159 9.69 31.07 -14.65
C ASN A 159 10.31 32.35 -14.07
N PHE A 160 9.63 33.00 -13.12
CA PHE A 160 10.08 34.25 -12.50
C PHE A 160 9.92 34.23 -10.98
N SER A 161 10.85 34.89 -10.30
CA SER A 161 10.61 35.41 -8.96
C SER A 161 9.59 36.55 -9.05
N SER A 162 8.44 36.39 -8.41
CA SER A 162 7.40 37.43 -8.34
C SER A 162 7.78 38.54 -7.35
N PRO A 163 7.48 39.83 -7.62
CA PRO A 163 6.82 40.36 -8.81
C PRO A 163 7.80 40.73 -9.95
N PHE A 164 7.30 40.79 -11.18
CA PHE A 164 8.06 41.20 -12.38
C PHE A 164 7.17 41.99 -13.35
N VAL A 165 7.77 42.71 -14.31
CA VAL A 165 7.03 43.47 -15.33
C VAL A 165 6.71 42.56 -16.53
N CYS A 166 5.46 42.57 -16.96
CA CYS A 166 4.98 41.82 -18.12
C CYS A 166 5.42 42.49 -19.43
N GLU A 167 6.64 42.24 -19.89
CA GLU A 167 7.18 42.86 -21.11
C GLU A 167 8.10 41.92 -21.90
N ASN A 168 8.21 42.14 -23.21
CA ASN A 168 9.04 41.37 -24.15
C ASN A 168 10.46 41.08 -23.62
N LYS A 169 11.07 42.05 -22.93
CA LYS A 169 12.43 41.96 -22.36
C LYS A 169 12.59 40.80 -21.36
N HIS A 170 11.54 40.44 -20.62
CA HIS A 170 11.57 39.35 -19.64
C HIS A 170 11.36 37.97 -20.27
N PHE A 171 10.77 37.90 -21.47
CA PHE A 171 10.45 36.65 -22.17
C PHE A 171 11.38 36.32 -23.35
N GLU A 172 12.40 37.16 -23.59
CA GLU A 172 13.43 37.05 -24.65
C GLU A 172 12.92 37.11 -26.11
N LYS A 173 11.62 36.88 -26.34
CA LYS A 173 10.93 36.92 -27.63
C LYS A 173 9.55 37.55 -27.48
N ASP A 174 9.15 38.38 -28.44
CA ASP A 174 7.75 38.78 -28.61
C ASP A 174 7.00 37.64 -29.36
N PRO A 175 5.99 36.99 -28.75
CA PRO A 175 5.18 35.97 -29.43
C PRO A 175 4.22 36.53 -30.48
N ALA A 176 3.78 37.79 -30.33
CA ALA A 176 2.77 38.43 -31.17
C ALA A 176 3.19 39.88 -31.49
N PRO A 177 4.21 40.08 -32.37
CA PRO A 177 4.72 41.40 -32.70
C PRO A 177 3.63 42.36 -33.17
N SER A 178 3.76 43.64 -32.78
CA SER A 178 2.81 44.72 -33.08
C SER A 178 1.40 44.56 -32.48
N THR A 179 1.16 43.55 -31.63
CA THR A 179 -0.13 43.34 -30.94
C THR A 179 0.07 43.40 -29.41
N PRO A 180 -0.81 44.06 -28.64
CA PRO A 180 -0.75 44.05 -27.19
C PRO A 180 -0.96 42.65 -26.61
N LYS A 181 -0.13 42.27 -25.63
CA LYS A 181 -0.13 40.95 -24.99
C LYS A 181 -0.52 41.04 -23.52
N LEU A 182 -0.67 39.88 -22.88
CA LEU A 182 -0.89 39.78 -21.44
C LEU A 182 -0.07 38.63 -20.83
N CYS A 183 0.14 38.67 -19.52
CA CYS A 183 0.76 37.60 -18.75
C CYS A 183 -0.33 36.83 -17.98
N GLN A 184 -0.28 35.50 -18.07
CA GLN A 184 -1.09 34.59 -17.26
C GLN A 184 -0.19 33.80 -16.32
N CYS A 185 -0.60 33.70 -15.06
CA CYS A 185 -0.03 32.76 -14.11
C CYS A 185 -0.54 31.36 -14.40
N HIS A 186 0.37 30.39 -14.39
CA HIS A 186 0.02 28.99 -14.22
C HIS A 186 -0.59 28.85 -12.83
N ARG A 187 -1.87 28.50 -12.71
CA ARG A 187 -2.35 27.92 -11.47
C ARG A 187 -1.85 26.48 -11.51
N PRO A 188 -0.88 26.07 -10.65
CA PRO A 188 -0.70 24.64 -10.45
C PRO A 188 -2.07 24.11 -10.04
N LEU A 189 -2.55 23.06 -10.72
CA LEU A 189 -3.73 22.35 -10.27
C LEU A 189 -3.49 22.01 -8.80
N GLN A 190 -4.17 22.73 -7.90
CA GLN A 190 -4.42 22.21 -6.58
C GLN A 190 -5.12 20.89 -6.87
N THR A 191 -4.49 19.78 -6.46
CA THR A 191 -5.17 18.51 -6.37
C THR A 191 -6.23 18.71 -5.30
N LEU A 192 -7.38 19.25 -5.72
CA LEU A 192 -8.54 19.56 -4.89
C LEU A 192 -8.81 18.26 -4.13
N ASP A 193 -8.56 18.27 -2.82
CA ASP A 193 -8.68 17.04 -2.03
C ASP A 193 -10.17 16.76 -1.87
N TRP A 194 -10.65 15.64 -2.38
CA TRP A 194 -12.08 15.33 -2.44
C TRP A 194 -12.44 14.25 -1.43
N SER A 195 -13.17 14.63 -0.38
CA SER A 195 -13.63 13.72 0.67
C SER A 195 -15.06 13.25 0.43
N ASN A 196 -15.33 11.95 0.61
CA ASN A 196 -16.71 11.45 0.57
C ASN A 196 -17.54 12.10 1.69
N CYS A 197 -18.72 12.61 1.36
CA CYS A 197 -19.66 13.15 2.34
C CYS A 197 -21.02 12.43 2.34
N ALA A 198 -21.44 11.85 1.21
CA ALA A 198 -22.69 11.11 1.09
C ALA A 198 -22.70 10.21 -0.16
N PHE A 199 -23.31 9.03 -0.07
CA PHE A 199 -23.74 8.29 -1.27
C PHE A 199 -25.02 8.91 -1.86
N GLU A 200 -25.30 8.62 -3.13
CA GLU A 200 -26.57 8.99 -3.80
C GLU A 200 -27.80 8.60 -2.94
N GLY A 201 -28.75 9.53 -2.83
CA GLY A 201 -29.93 9.40 -1.97
C GLY A 201 -29.71 9.75 -0.49
N ARG A 202 -28.51 10.17 -0.06
CA ARG A 202 -28.21 10.59 1.33
C ARG A 202 -27.90 12.09 1.41
N SER A 203 -27.96 12.66 2.61
CA SER A 203 -27.61 14.08 2.83
C SER A 203 -26.10 14.26 3.04
N CYS A 204 -25.51 15.22 2.32
CA CYS A 204 -24.14 15.72 2.52
C CYS A 204 -24.20 17.10 3.22
N ALA A 205 -23.16 17.45 3.96
CA ALA A 205 -22.92 18.81 4.46
C ALA A 205 -21.52 19.24 4.04
N CYS A 206 -21.35 20.45 3.49
CA CYS A 206 -20.05 20.88 2.97
C CYS A 206 -19.59 22.24 3.48
N ALA A 207 -18.49 22.23 4.25
CA ALA A 207 -17.89 23.42 4.85
C ALA A 207 -17.10 24.29 3.87
N SER A 208 -16.74 23.79 2.68
CA SER A 208 -15.99 24.55 1.67
C SER A 208 -16.85 25.21 0.60
N GLY A 209 -18.15 24.88 0.58
CA GLY A 209 -19.08 25.24 -0.51
C GLY A 209 -18.84 24.49 -1.83
N LEU A 210 -17.62 24.07 -2.15
CA LEU A 210 -17.31 23.39 -3.42
C LEU A 210 -17.51 21.87 -3.30
N VAL A 211 -18.45 21.34 -4.07
CA VAL A 211 -18.83 19.91 -4.09
C VAL A 211 -18.79 19.33 -5.49
N ARG A 212 -18.60 18.00 -5.58
CA ARG A 212 -18.84 17.22 -6.80
C ARG A 212 -19.69 15.99 -6.53
N TYR A 213 -20.31 15.46 -7.56
CA TYR A 213 -21.17 14.27 -7.53
C TYR A 213 -20.95 13.43 -8.77
N GLY A 214 -20.76 12.12 -8.60
CA GLY A 214 -20.42 11.24 -9.71
C GLY A 214 -19.64 10.00 -9.31
N THR A 215 -18.85 9.54 -10.28
CA THR A 215 -17.94 8.39 -10.26
C THR A 215 -16.74 8.70 -11.15
N ASP A 216 -15.73 7.84 -11.21
CA ASP A 216 -14.52 8.10 -12.02
C ASP A 216 -14.81 8.19 -13.53
N SER A 217 -15.93 7.65 -13.99
CA SER A 217 -16.46 7.83 -15.35
C SER A 217 -17.08 9.21 -15.64
N GLY A 218 -17.34 10.04 -14.63
CA GLY A 218 -17.92 11.37 -14.80
C GLY A 218 -18.35 12.06 -13.49
N TRP A 219 -18.09 13.37 -13.39
CA TRP A 219 -18.42 14.21 -12.23
C TRP A 219 -19.21 15.47 -12.64
N VAL A 220 -20.24 15.83 -11.88
CA VAL A 220 -20.88 17.16 -11.90
C VAL A 220 -20.37 17.97 -10.71
N TYR A 221 -19.92 19.19 -10.95
CA TYR A 221 -19.42 20.10 -9.92
C TYR A 221 -20.48 21.16 -9.58
N LYS A 222 -20.51 21.61 -8.32
CA LYS A 222 -21.36 22.73 -7.88
C LYS A 222 -20.64 23.51 -6.78
N ASN A 223 -20.71 24.84 -6.85
CA ASN A 223 -20.25 25.71 -5.76
C ASN A 223 -21.48 26.30 -5.05
N THR A 224 -21.62 26.03 -3.76
CA THR A 224 -22.64 26.62 -2.89
C THR A 224 -22.02 27.76 -2.09
N SER A 225 -22.43 28.99 -2.37
CA SER A 225 -22.02 30.18 -1.63
C SER A 225 -22.38 30.15 -0.13
N ASN A 226 -23.27 29.24 0.30
CA ASN A 226 -23.49 28.94 1.71
C ASN A 226 -22.55 27.82 2.21
N VAL A 227 -21.52 28.25 2.94
CA VAL A 227 -20.39 27.54 3.57
C VAL A 227 -20.83 26.51 4.66
N SER A 228 -22.12 26.15 4.73
CA SER A 228 -22.69 25.23 5.72
C SER A 228 -23.98 24.55 5.26
N ALA A 229 -24.25 24.51 3.96
CA ALA A 229 -25.48 23.91 3.44
C ALA A 229 -25.47 22.38 3.60
N VAL A 230 -26.51 21.84 4.25
CA VAL A 230 -26.88 20.42 4.14
C VAL A 230 -27.72 20.26 2.88
N PHE A 231 -27.38 19.30 2.01
CA PHE A 231 -28.07 19.05 0.76
C PHE A 231 -28.24 17.56 0.46
N ALA A 232 -29.28 17.21 -0.31
CA ALA A 232 -29.47 15.84 -0.79
C ALA A 232 -28.49 15.53 -1.92
N CYS A 233 -27.66 14.51 -1.73
CA CYS A 233 -26.80 13.97 -2.76
C CYS A 233 -27.64 13.23 -3.82
N GLY A 234 -27.69 13.74 -5.05
CA GLY A 234 -28.42 13.07 -6.13
C GLY A 234 -28.73 13.96 -7.33
N ASN A 235 -29.21 13.31 -8.40
CA ASN A 235 -29.56 13.92 -9.69
C ASN A 235 -30.46 15.15 -9.57
N SER A 236 -31.38 15.21 -8.61
CA SER A 236 -32.30 16.33 -8.41
C SER A 236 -31.61 17.61 -7.93
N TRP A 237 -30.55 17.51 -7.14
CA TRP A 237 -29.82 18.68 -6.61
C TRP A 237 -28.69 19.12 -7.54
N PHE A 238 -28.02 18.17 -8.21
CA PHE A 238 -27.02 18.47 -9.24
C PHE A 238 -27.62 18.76 -10.62
N GLN A 239 -28.94 18.57 -10.79
CA GLN A 239 -29.72 18.82 -12.01
C GLN A 239 -29.27 18.02 -13.25
N LYS A 240 -28.35 17.06 -13.07
CA LYS A 240 -27.76 16.21 -14.11
C LYS A 240 -27.31 14.89 -13.48
N ASP A 241 -27.48 13.80 -14.23
CA ASP A 241 -26.82 12.52 -13.97
C ASP A 241 -25.48 12.49 -14.74
N PRO A 242 -24.32 12.32 -14.09
CA PRO A 242 -23.03 12.17 -14.77
C PRO A 242 -22.74 10.76 -15.27
N ALA A 243 -23.40 9.74 -14.73
CA ALA A 243 -23.11 8.32 -14.97
C ALA A 243 -24.41 7.48 -14.89
N PRO A 244 -25.28 7.57 -15.92
CA PRO A 244 -26.57 6.88 -15.92
C PRO A 244 -26.42 5.36 -15.73
N GLY A 245 -27.25 4.79 -14.85
CA GLY A 245 -27.21 3.35 -14.51
C GLY A 245 -26.16 2.95 -13.47
N ILE A 246 -25.26 3.86 -13.07
CA ILE A 246 -24.25 3.65 -12.01
C ILE A 246 -24.69 4.43 -10.75
N VAL A 247 -24.31 3.95 -9.56
CA VAL A 247 -24.53 4.63 -8.27
C VAL A 247 -23.38 5.59 -7.97
N LYS A 248 -23.69 6.82 -7.53
CA LYS A 248 -22.71 7.91 -7.36
C LYS A 248 -22.38 8.18 -5.89
N THR A 249 -21.27 8.88 -5.68
CA THR A 249 -20.93 9.54 -4.41
C THR A 249 -20.92 11.06 -4.57
N CYS A 250 -21.24 11.79 -3.50
CA CYS A 250 -20.96 13.21 -3.35
C CYS A 250 -19.69 13.40 -2.55
N GLN A 251 -18.83 14.29 -3.04
CA GLN A 251 -17.57 14.64 -2.41
C GLN A 251 -17.47 16.14 -2.16
N CYS A 252 -16.92 16.49 -1.01
CA CYS A 252 -16.53 17.84 -0.64
C CYS A 252 -15.10 18.10 -1.07
N HIS A 253 -14.83 19.26 -1.64
CA HIS A 253 -13.46 19.77 -1.67
C HIS A 253 -13.07 20.08 -0.22
N ARG A 254 -12.09 19.40 0.35
CA ARG A 254 -11.32 19.96 1.45
C ARG A 254 -10.46 21.07 0.81
N PRO A 255 -10.64 22.36 1.17
CA PRO A 255 -9.65 23.37 0.82
C PRO A 255 -8.31 22.84 1.29
N PRO A 256 -7.20 23.02 0.56
CA PRO A 256 -5.91 22.52 1.00
C PRO A 256 -5.67 23.05 2.42
N HIS A 257 -5.74 22.15 3.40
CA HIS A 257 -5.44 22.49 4.79
C HIS A 257 -4.09 23.19 4.75
N GLN A 258 -3.98 24.35 5.41
CA GLN A 258 -2.68 25.00 5.55
C GLN A 258 -1.81 24.09 6.41
N GLY A 259 -1.13 23.18 5.72
CA GLY A 259 -0.36 22.08 6.26
C GLY A 259 0.92 22.61 6.87
N THR A 260 0.80 23.30 8.00
CA THR A 260 1.81 23.25 9.04
C THR A 260 2.03 21.78 9.38
N GLY A 261 2.96 21.14 8.66
CA GLY A 261 3.30 19.71 8.75
C GLY A 261 3.94 19.29 10.09
N SER A 262 3.75 20.15 11.09
CA SER A 262 4.11 20.07 12.50
C SER A 262 2.89 19.90 13.41
N GLY A 263 1.68 19.73 12.85
CA GLY A 263 0.45 19.47 13.60
C GLY A 263 0.68 18.33 14.59
N GLY A 264 0.70 18.68 15.87
CA GLY A 264 1.29 17.82 16.90
C GLY A 264 0.43 16.59 17.18
N MET A 265 1.03 15.56 17.78
CA MET A 265 0.26 14.40 18.27
C MET A 265 -0.91 14.82 19.18
N ALA A 266 -0.79 15.96 19.88
CA ALA A 266 -1.83 16.57 20.70
C ALA A 266 -3.12 16.95 19.93
N GLU A 267 -3.03 17.28 18.64
CA GLU A 267 -4.17 17.70 17.79
C GLU A 267 -4.99 16.51 17.26
N MET A 268 -4.42 15.30 17.28
CA MET A 268 -5.08 14.10 16.77
C MET A 268 -6.15 13.58 17.75
N PRO A 269 -7.33 13.12 17.27
CA PRO A 269 -8.39 12.61 18.13
C PRO A 269 -7.89 11.49 19.05
N LEU A 270 -8.09 11.69 20.36
CA LEU A 270 -7.76 10.71 21.39
C LEU A 270 -8.79 9.57 21.36
N LEU A 271 -8.33 8.33 21.16
CA LEU A 271 -9.18 7.14 21.17
C LEU A 271 -9.25 6.53 22.58
N TRP A 272 -8.12 6.48 23.29
CA TRP A 272 -8.05 6.02 24.68
C TRP A 272 -6.75 6.48 25.37
N SER A 273 -6.80 6.64 26.70
CA SER A 273 -5.64 6.77 27.59
C SER A 273 -6.02 6.42 29.03
N CYS A 274 -5.04 6.24 29.92
CA CYS A 274 -5.24 5.92 31.34
C CYS A 274 -6.06 6.93 32.17
N GLY A 275 -6.43 8.09 31.61
CA GLY A 275 -7.35 9.06 32.22
C GLY A 275 -8.60 9.34 31.39
N PHE A 276 -8.86 8.57 30.32
CA PHE A 276 -9.90 8.87 29.35
C PHE A 276 -11.28 8.40 29.82
N GLN A 277 -12.06 9.32 30.37
CA GLN A 277 -13.49 9.12 30.55
C GLN A 277 -14.21 9.28 29.20
N SER A 278 -14.48 8.16 28.52
CA SER A 278 -15.33 8.14 27.32
C SER A 278 -16.67 8.82 27.62
N GLN A 279 -17.03 9.82 26.80
CA GLN A 279 -18.36 10.43 26.80
C GLN A 279 -19.42 9.55 26.13
N ARG A 280 -19.01 8.51 25.39
CA ARG A 280 -19.91 7.48 24.87
C ARG A 280 -20.09 6.38 25.91
N GLY A 281 -21.28 5.81 26.00
CA GLY A 281 -21.65 4.81 27.01
C GLY A 281 -20.66 3.64 27.05
N ARG A 282 -20.07 3.42 28.22
CA ARG A 282 -19.12 2.32 28.48
C ARG A 282 -19.83 0.97 28.31
N GLY A 283 -19.22 0.07 27.55
CA GLY A 283 -19.64 -1.33 27.47
C GLY A 283 -18.74 -2.25 28.29
N GLU A 284 -19.13 -3.52 28.42
CA GLU A 284 -18.34 -4.58 29.08
C GLU A 284 -16.88 -4.61 28.58
N VAL A 285 -16.66 -4.35 27.29
CA VAL A 285 -15.31 -4.36 26.68
C VAL A 285 -14.44 -3.19 27.15
N ASP A 286 -15.03 -2.01 27.43
CA ASP A 286 -14.29 -0.90 28.04
C ASP A 286 -13.94 -1.22 29.50
N GLU A 287 -14.82 -1.93 30.23
CA GLU A 287 -14.55 -2.39 31.60
C GLU A 287 -13.46 -3.46 31.63
N GLN A 288 -13.45 -4.40 30.67
CA GLN A 288 -12.37 -5.38 30.49
C GLN A 288 -11.02 -4.70 30.19
N LEU A 289 -11.00 -3.66 29.34
CA LEU A 289 -9.78 -2.89 29.07
C LEU A 289 -9.30 -2.14 30.31
N ASP A 290 -10.17 -1.34 30.93
CA ASP A 290 -9.83 -0.53 32.12
C ASP A 290 -9.33 -1.40 33.29
N ALA A 291 -9.92 -2.59 33.50
CA ALA A 291 -9.47 -3.54 34.50
C ALA A 291 -8.11 -4.16 34.16
N ALA A 292 -7.89 -4.54 32.89
CA ALA A 292 -6.61 -5.11 32.44
C ALA A 292 -5.43 -4.14 32.62
N VAL A 293 -5.63 -2.88 32.23
CA VAL A 293 -4.59 -1.84 32.21
C VAL A 293 -4.39 -1.14 33.55
N GLN A 294 -5.22 -1.42 34.56
CA GLN A 294 -5.23 -0.72 35.85
C GLN A 294 -3.82 -0.57 36.45
N ARG A 295 -3.04 -1.66 36.50
CA ARG A 295 -1.65 -1.66 37.03
C ARG A 295 -0.72 -0.72 36.27
N LEU A 296 -0.79 -0.69 34.93
CA LEU A 296 -0.01 0.22 34.08
C LEU A 296 -0.44 1.67 34.29
N CYS A 297 -1.74 1.92 34.49
CA CYS A 297 -2.28 3.26 34.73
C CYS A 297 -2.02 3.81 36.13
N THR A 298 -1.86 2.96 37.15
CA THR A 298 -1.53 3.38 38.52
C THR A 298 -0.07 3.81 38.71
N VAL A 299 0.83 3.47 37.79
CA VAL A 299 2.24 3.89 37.85
C VAL A 299 2.42 5.14 36.96
N PRO A 300 2.76 6.32 37.51
CA PRO A 300 2.79 7.58 36.75
C PRO A 300 3.69 7.57 35.51
N GLU A 301 4.85 6.91 35.61
CA GLU A 301 5.82 6.75 34.52
C GLU A 301 5.32 5.84 33.38
N LEU A 302 4.27 5.05 33.63
CA LEU A 302 3.73 4.05 32.71
C LEU A 302 2.36 4.47 32.13
N ALA A 303 1.58 5.27 32.86
CA ALA A 303 0.23 5.71 32.48
C ALA A 303 0.16 6.41 31.11
N GLY A 304 1.24 7.06 30.68
CA GLY A 304 1.35 7.69 29.36
C GLY A 304 1.59 6.73 28.18
N MET A 305 1.85 5.43 28.42
CA MET A 305 2.33 4.53 27.35
C MET A 305 1.22 4.00 26.45
N LEU A 306 -0.01 3.94 26.96
CA LEU A 306 -1.18 3.42 26.25
C LEU A 306 -2.04 4.55 25.65
N GLU A 307 -1.57 5.80 25.70
CA GLU A 307 -2.20 6.91 24.96
C GLU A 307 -2.13 6.63 23.45
N ILE A 308 -3.30 6.49 22.84
CA ILE A 308 -3.46 6.14 21.41
C ILE A 308 -4.45 7.07 20.72
N ARG A 309 -4.08 7.50 19.50
CA ARG A 309 -4.78 8.52 18.74
C ARG A 309 -5.02 8.11 17.29
N LEU A 310 -6.06 8.66 16.68
CA LEU A 310 -6.41 8.44 15.28
C LEU A 310 -5.60 9.39 14.37
N ASP A 311 -4.89 8.87 13.36
CA ASP A 311 -4.35 9.72 12.30
C ASP A 311 -5.54 10.22 11.46
N THR A 312 -5.84 11.52 11.52
CA THR A 312 -7.10 12.12 11.01
C THR A 312 -7.37 11.85 9.53
N ARG A 313 -6.33 11.58 8.74
CA ARG A 313 -6.45 11.22 7.32
C ARG A 313 -7.13 9.86 7.11
N PHE A 314 -7.21 9.04 8.15
CA PHE A 314 -7.83 7.71 8.16
C PHE A 314 -9.16 7.67 8.96
N GLU A 315 -9.73 8.84 9.28
CA GLU A 315 -10.99 8.93 10.04
C GLU A 315 -12.17 8.29 9.30
N GLU A 316 -12.28 8.43 7.98
CA GLU A 316 -13.33 7.77 7.18
C GLU A 316 -13.23 6.23 7.30
N SER A 317 -12.02 5.67 7.28
CA SER A 317 -11.78 4.24 7.48
C SER A 317 -12.10 3.80 8.90
N HIS A 318 -11.70 4.57 9.93
CA HIS A 318 -12.03 4.25 11.32
C HIS A 318 -13.56 4.25 11.54
N LEU A 319 -14.28 5.29 11.06
CA LEU A 319 -15.74 5.40 11.18
C LEU A 319 -16.53 4.36 10.36
N ARG A 320 -15.87 3.68 9.41
CA ARG A 320 -16.41 2.56 8.64
C ARG A 320 -16.35 1.23 9.41
N TRP A 321 -15.30 1.02 10.20
CA TRP A 321 -14.99 -0.25 10.85
C TRP A 321 -15.24 -0.30 12.36
N ALA A 322 -15.20 0.84 13.04
CA ALA A 322 -15.53 0.96 14.45
C ALA A 322 -17.06 0.98 14.66
N ASP A 323 -17.53 0.27 15.69
CA ASP A 323 -18.90 0.45 16.16
C ASP A 323 -19.15 1.90 16.59
N ARG A 324 -20.32 2.44 16.24
CA ARG A 324 -20.66 3.85 16.46
C ARG A 324 -20.81 4.19 17.93
N HIS A 325 -21.25 3.25 18.75
CA HIS A 325 -21.52 3.47 20.17
C HIS A 325 -20.23 3.36 20.98
N SER A 326 -19.55 2.22 20.91
CA SER A 326 -18.36 1.89 21.70
C SER A 326 -17.05 2.40 21.08
N GLY A 327 -16.98 2.61 19.76
CA GLY A 327 -15.73 2.95 19.07
C GLY A 327 -14.71 1.80 19.01
N TRP A 328 -15.13 0.56 19.26
CA TRP A 328 -14.30 -0.65 19.11
C TRP A 328 -14.47 -1.26 17.71
N LEU A 329 -13.40 -1.88 17.18
CA LEU A 329 -13.45 -2.72 15.98
C LEU A 329 -13.73 -4.16 16.41
N SER A 330 -14.70 -4.84 15.78
CA SER A 330 -15.07 -6.22 16.16
C SER A 330 -13.98 -7.24 15.84
N GLU A 331 -13.38 -7.13 14.66
CA GLU A 331 -12.31 -7.99 14.14
C GLU A 331 -11.33 -7.11 13.37
N ALA A 332 -10.03 -7.22 13.65
CA ALA A 332 -8.99 -6.53 12.90
C ALA A 332 -7.63 -7.24 12.97
N PHE A 333 -6.83 -7.11 11.92
CA PHE A 333 -5.39 -7.34 12.02
C PHE A 333 -4.74 -6.14 12.73
N ILE A 334 -3.70 -6.37 13.53
CA ILE A 334 -2.94 -5.32 14.19
C ILE A 334 -1.46 -5.48 13.85
N THR A 335 -0.86 -4.43 13.32
CA THR A 335 0.59 -4.32 13.15
C THR A 335 1.11 -3.03 13.75
N TYR A 336 2.42 -2.95 13.95
CA TYR A 336 3.12 -1.86 14.65
C TYR A 336 4.33 -1.43 13.84
N MET A 337 4.62 -0.13 13.78
CA MET A 337 5.77 0.37 13.03
C MET A 337 6.43 1.61 13.62
N ALA A 338 7.69 1.81 13.24
CA ALA A 338 8.39 3.08 13.32
C ALA A 338 9.37 3.19 12.13
N GLY A 339 9.95 4.37 11.92
CA GLY A 339 10.94 4.62 10.87
C GLY A 339 10.50 5.66 9.83
N LYS A 340 11.46 6.07 9.01
CA LYS A 340 11.31 7.19 8.05
C LYS A 340 10.37 6.84 6.89
N LYS A 341 9.78 7.87 6.27
CA LYS A 341 9.08 7.76 4.97
C LYS A 341 10.02 7.08 3.95
N HIS A 342 9.48 6.18 3.11
CA HIS A 342 10.23 5.36 2.14
C HIS A 342 11.29 4.40 2.73
N SER A 343 11.35 4.20 4.05
CA SER A 343 12.20 3.17 4.67
C SER A 343 11.75 1.74 4.31
N LYS A 344 12.63 0.76 4.51
CA LYS A 344 12.31 -0.68 4.33
C LYS A 344 11.03 -1.06 5.10
N PHE A 345 10.86 -0.58 6.32
CA PHE A 345 9.68 -0.83 7.15
C PHE A 345 8.39 -0.26 6.55
N ALA A 346 8.44 0.93 5.92
CA ALA A 346 7.28 1.51 5.23
C ALA A 346 6.86 0.69 3.99
N TRP A 347 7.82 0.09 3.27
CA TRP A 347 7.54 -0.80 2.15
C TRP A 347 7.00 -2.16 2.60
N MET A 348 7.61 -2.80 3.61
CA MET A 348 7.10 -4.06 4.18
C MET A 348 5.69 -3.88 4.74
N ALA A 349 5.43 -2.78 5.47
CA ALA A 349 4.08 -2.38 5.89
C ALA A 349 3.12 -2.23 4.70
N THR A 350 3.56 -1.63 3.58
CA THR A 350 2.72 -1.47 2.38
C THR A 350 2.34 -2.82 1.77
N ASN A 351 3.28 -3.78 1.71
CA ASN A 351 3.00 -5.14 1.23
C ASN A 351 2.05 -5.90 2.17
N LEU A 352 2.25 -5.81 3.49
CA LEU A 352 1.34 -6.36 4.49
C LEU A 352 -0.09 -5.80 4.32
N ILE A 353 -0.24 -4.48 4.27
CA ILE A 353 -1.54 -3.81 4.09
C ILE A 353 -2.18 -4.21 2.76
N ARG A 354 -1.40 -4.26 1.66
CA ARG A 354 -1.84 -4.74 0.35
C ARG A 354 -2.38 -6.17 0.44
N SER A 355 -1.69 -7.07 1.15
CA SER A 355 -2.13 -8.46 1.33
C SER A 355 -3.48 -8.56 2.05
N VAL A 356 -3.74 -7.71 3.06
CA VAL A 356 -5.04 -7.64 3.73
C VAL A 356 -6.15 -7.16 2.79
N HIS A 357 -5.87 -6.20 1.91
CA HIS A 357 -6.86 -5.73 0.93
C HIS A 357 -7.17 -6.74 -0.18
N LEU A 358 -6.22 -7.63 -0.48
CA LEU A 358 -6.38 -8.67 -1.50
C LEU A 358 -7.11 -9.91 -0.96
N PHE A 359 -6.86 -10.31 0.28
CA PHE A 359 -7.23 -11.63 0.80
C PHE A 359 -8.11 -11.62 2.05
N SER A 360 -8.54 -10.45 2.53
CA SER A 360 -9.39 -10.32 3.71
C SER A 360 -10.55 -9.35 3.52
N THR A 361 -11.64 -9.68 4.21
CA THR A 361 -12.83 -8.83 4.38
C THR A 361 -12.78 -7.96 5.64
N ARG A 362 -11.62 -7.90 6.33
CA ARG A 362 -11.43 -7.25 7.64
C ARG A 362 -10.39 -6.12 7.58
N PRO A 363 -10.46 -5.15 8.50
CA PRO A 363 -9.51 -4.05 8.56
C PRO A 363 -8.14 -4.48 9.08
N ILE A 364 -7.10 -3.73 8.69
CA ILE A 364 -5.80 -3.72 9.36
C ILE A 364 -5.59 -2.38 10.07
N VAL A 365 -5.28 -2.46 11.36
CA VAL A 365 -4.82 -1.37 12.19
C VAL A 365 -3.29 -1.32 12.13
N VAL A 366 -2.75 -0.22 11.62
CA VAL A 366 -1.31 0.09 11.70
C VAL A 366 -1.09 1.09 12.83
N VAL A 367 -0.42 0.66 13.90
CA VAL A 367 -0.05 1.53 15.01
C VAL A 367 1.35 2.09 14.76
N ASN A 368 1.41 3.36 14.35
CA ASN A 368 2.66 4.07 14.14
C ASN A 368 3.19 4.69 15.45
N PHE A 369 4.40 4.30 15.82
CA PHE A 369 5.12 4.81 16.98
C PHE A 369 6.11 5.93 16.62
N ASP A 370 6.33 6.24 15.34
CA ASP A 370 7.28 7.28 14.90
C ASP A 370 6.64 8.68 14.81
N LYS A 371 7.32 9.68 15.39
CA LYS A 371 6.90 11.09 15.42
C LYS A 371 6.79 11.73 14.04
N VAL A 372 7.73 11.42 13.15
CA VAL A 372 7.91 12.07 11.84
C VAL A 372 7.45 11.20 10.68
N PHE A 373 7.15 9.91 10.90
CA PHE A 373 6.55 9.08 9.87
C PHE A 373 5.21 9.66 9.41
N GLN A 374 5.07 9.73 8.09
CA GLN A 374 3.83 10.06 7.42
C GLN A 374 3.49 8.89 6.49
N PRO A 375 2.42 8.12 6.77
CA PRO A 375 1.80 7.23 5.81
C PRO A 375 1.76 7.83 4.39
N PRO A 376 2.27 7.10 3.37
CA PRO A 376 2.24 7.53 1.97
C PRO A 376 0.84 7.89 1.47
N GLU A 377 0.74 8.73 0.44
CA GLU A 377 -0.55 9.09 -0.18
C GLU A 377 -1.30 7.88 -0.73
N SER A 378 -0.59 6.86 -1.23
CA SER A 378 -1.19 5.59 -1.68
C SER A 378 -1.92 4.82 -0.58
N TRP A 379 -1.62 5.05 0.70
CA TRP A 379 -2.35 4.47 1.82
C TRP A 379 -3.74 5.09 2.00
N LEU A 380 -3.99 6.31 1.48
CA LEU A 380 -5.31 6.95 1.55
C LEU A 380 -6.33 6.25 0.63
N GLY A 381 -5.86 5.55 -0.41
CA GLY A 381 -6.67 4.72 -1.29
C GLY A 381 -6.95 3.31 -0.75
N MET A 382 -6.60 3.00 0.50
CA MET A 382 -6.69 1.65 1.08
C MET A 382 -7.91 1.53 2.03
N PRO A 383 -9.09 1.05 1.55
CA PRO A 383 -10.36 1.13 2.27
C PRO A 383 -10.48 0.30 3.57
N ASN A 384 -9.58 -0.66 3.79
CA ASN A 384 -9.51 -1.52 4.97
C ASN A 384 -8.38 -1.08 5.93
N LEU A 385 -7.61 -0.04 5.59
CA LEU A 385 -6.54 0.47 6.44
C LEU A 385 -7.06 1.51 7.44
N VAL A 386 -6.75 1.30 8.72
CA VAL A 386 -6.88 2.28 9.79
C VAL A 386 -5.48 2.56 10.37
N VAL A 387 -5.11 3.83 10.52
CA VAL A 387 -3.82 4.21 11.11
C VAL A 387 -4.02 4.90 12.46
N TYR A 388 -3.38 4.36 13.49
CA TYR A 388 -3.29 4.97 14.81
C TYR A 388 -1.86 5.46 15.08
N ARG A 389 -1.73 6.38 16.04
CA ARG A 389 -0.45 6.86 16.55
C ARG A 389 -0.32 6.70 18.05
N MET A 390 0.88 6.35 18.49
CA MET A 390 1.29 6.28 19.90
C MET A 390 2.69 6.90 20.05
N ARG A 391 3.08 7.31 21.25
CA ARG A 391 4.45 7.81 21.51
C ARG A 391 5.49 6.68 21.46
N PRO A 392 6.72 6.90 20.96
CA PRO A 392 7.86 6.01 21.23
C PRO A 392 7.97 5.68 22.72
N LEU A 393 8.37 4.46 23.05
CA LEU A 393 8.45 3.99 24.44
C LEU A 393 9.40 4.85 25.29
N ALA A 394 10.57 5.21 24.73
CA ALA A 394 11.58 6.04 25.38
C ALA A 394 11.13 7.51 25.65
N ASP A 395 10.13 8.03 24.94
CA ASP A 395 9.57 9.37 25.22
C ASP A 395 8.58 9.36 26.40
N VAL A 396 7.98 8.21 26.67
CA VAL A 396 7.04 8.04 27.78
C VAL A 396 7.80 7.72 29.06
N ASN A 397 8.71 6.75 28.98
CA ASN A 397 9.57 6.36 30.09
C ASN A 397 11.02 6.28 29.58
N PRO A 398 11.89 7.26 29.92
CA PRO A 398 13.29 7.22 29.55
C PRO A 398 14.06 6.01 30.11
N ARG A 399 13.59 5.36 31.19
CA ARG A 399 14.18 4.09 31.67
C ARG A 399 13.90 2.91 30.73
N SER A 400 12.94 3.05 29.82
CA SER A 400 12.60 2.05 28.82
C SER A 400 13.29 2.28 27.48
N ALA A 401 14.39 3.04 27.46
CA ALA A 401 15.23 3.24 26.27
C ALA A 401 15.96 1.95 25.83
N ASP A 402 16.32 1.09 26.79
CA ASP A 402 16.98 -0.21 26.55
C ASP A 402 15.99 -1.38 26.31
N VAL A 403 14.68 -1.10 26.33
CA VAL A 403 13.64 -2.11 26.07
C VAL A 403 13.47 -2.28 24.56
N SER A 404 13.44 -3.53 24.08
CA SER A 404 13.28 -3.82 22.65
C SER A 404 12.06 -3.10 22.04
N PHE A 405 12.25 -2.61 20.81
CA PHE A 405 11.17 -2.00 20.02
C PHE A 405 9.97 -2.96 19.85
N ASN A 406 10.19 -4.27 19.92
CA ASN A 406 9.14 -5.26 19.70
C ASN A 406 8.08 -5.26 20.82
N PHE A 407 8.36 -4.74 22.02
CA PHE A 407 7.30 -4.51 23.04
C PHE A 407 6.23 -3.49 22.63
N ASN A 408 6.47 -2.71 21.57
CA ASN A 408 5.42 -1.90 20.95
C ASN A 408 4.32 -2.73 20.29
N LYS A 409 4.58 -4.01 19.96
CA LYS A 409 3.57 -5.02 19.60
C LYS A 409 2.51 -5.17 20.68
N ILE A 410 2.95 -5.42 21.92
CA ILE A 410 2.06 -5.63 23.07
C ILE A 410 1.29 -4.32 23.39
N ARG A 411 1.95 -3.16 23.31
CA ARG A 411 1.29 -1.84 23.43
C ARG A 411 0.21 -1.64 22.37
N ALA A 412 0.50 -1.98 21.12
CA ALA A 412 -0.44 -1.87 20.01
C ALA A 412 -1.65 -2.79 20.20
N MET A 413 -1.44 -4.05 20.58
CA MET A 413 -2.53 -4.99 20.88
C MET A 413 -3.46 -4.46 21.98
N ILE A 414 -2.91 -4.02 23.12
CA ILE A 414 -3.71 -3.52 24.25
C ILE A 414 -4.50 -2.26 23.86
N ALA A 415 -3.86 -1.32 23.15
CA ALA A 415 -4.44 0.01 22.93
C ALA A 415 -5.37 0.09 21.68
N ALA A 416 -5.28 -0.82 20.71
CA ALA A 416 -5.96 -0.68 19.41
C ALA A 416 -7.51 -0.70 19.42
N ARG A 417 -8.16 -0.93 20.58
CA ARG A 417 -9.63 -1.06 20.71
C ARG A 417 -10.22 -2.07 19.71
N VAL A 418 -9.65 -3.28 19.67
CA VAL A 418 -10.11 -4.41 18.83
C VAL A 418 -10.64 -5.54 19.74
N VAL A 419 -11.82 -6.09 19.41
CA VAL A 419 -12.47 -7.14 20.23
C VAL A 419 -11.90 -8.54 19.96
N THR A 420 -11.65 -8.87 18.68
CA THR A 420 -10.88 -10.06 18.26
C THR A 420 -9.71 -9.62 17.39
N GLY A 421 -8.48 -9.70 17.91
CA GLY A 421 -7.28 -9.27 17.22
C GLY A 421 -6.43 -10.42 16.68
N ILE A 422 -5.88 -10.24 15.49
CA ILE A 422 -4.78 -11.04 14.95
C ILE A 422 -3.57 -10.11 14.83
N GLN A 423 -2.54 -10.31 15.62
CA GLN A 423 -1.32 -9.52 15.49
C GLN A 423 -0.46 -10.06 14.33
N LEU A 424 0.12 -9.16 13.53
CA LEU A 424 1.04 -9.47 12.43
C LEU A 424 2.28 -8.56 12.45
N ASP A 425 3.46 -9.13 12.24
CA ASP A 425 4.72 -8.38 12.11
C ASP A 425 4.88 -7.80 10.70
N LEU A 426 5.70 -6.75 10.56
CA LEU A 426 5.76 -5.95 9.34
C LEU A 426 6.25 -6.71 8.11
N ASP A 427 7.11 -7.71 8.30
CA ASP A 427 7.56 -8.63 7.27
C ASP A 427 6.76 -9.94 7.29
N GLN A 428 5.44 -9.80 7.49
CA GLN A 428 4.44 -10.80 7.13
C GLN A 428 3.57 -10.33 5.96
N VAL A 429 2.96 -11.30 5.27
CA VAL A 429 1.80 -11.09 4.41
C VAL A 429 0.77 -12.19 4.67
N ILE A 430 -0.51 -11.90 4.45
CA ILE A 430 -1.58 -12.89 4.54
C ILE A 430 -2.07 -13.35 3.16
N PHE A 431 -2.77 -14.48 3.13
CA PHE A 431 -3.37 -15.07 1.94
C PHE A 431 -4.81 -15.54 2.22
N ALA A 432 -5.47 -16.08 1.19
CA ALA A 432 -6.84 -16.53 1.28
C ALA A 432 -7.08 -17.50 2.46
N GLY A 433 -8.21 -17.32 3.15
CA GLY A 433 -8.61 -18.15 4.28
C GLY A 433 -8.11 -17.68 5.65
N MET A 434 -7.22 -16.70 5.74
CA MET A 434 -6.74 -16.15 7.03
C MET A 434 -7.88 -15.59 7.91
N ASP A 435 -8.97 -15.08 7.31
CA ASP A 435 -10.17 -14.62 8.05
C ASP A 435 -10.80 -15.72 8.94
N SER A 436 -10.59 -17.01 8.64
CA SER A 436 -11.05 -18.12 9.48
C SER A 436 -10.45 -18.07 10.91
N LEU A 437 -9.24 -17.51 11.04
CA LEU A 437 -8.50 -17.42 12.30
C LEU A 437 -9.19 -16.50 13.31
N PHE A 438 -9.97 -15.49 12.90
CA PHE A 438 -10.78 -14.69 13.84
C PHE A 438 -11.89 -15.52 14.49
N ALA A 439 -12.59 -16.33 13.68
CA ALA A 439 -13.63 -17.22 14.19
C ALA A 439 -13.05 -18.29 15.12
N ALA A 440 -11.84 -18.78 14.84
CA ALA A 440 -11.10 -19.65 15.73
C ALA A 440 -10.71 -18.96 17.04
N THR A 441 -10.15 -17.76 16.95
CA THR A 441 -9.70 -16.97 18.10
C THR A 441 -10.82 -16.75 19.12
N ARG A 442 -12.06 -16.49 18.67
CA ARG A 442 -13.23 -16.40 19.57
C ARG A 442 -13.64 -17.71 20.24
N ARG A 443 -13.39 -18.87 19.63
CA ARG A 443 -13.63 -20.17 20.28
C ARG A 443 -12.56 -20.48 21.32
N GLU A 444 -11.32 -20.06 21.05
CA GLU A 444 -10.16 -20.53 21.79
C GLU A 444 -9.62 -19.57 22.85
N SER A 445 -9.81 -18.25 22.70
CA SER A 445 -9.42 -17.21 23.65
C SER A 445 -10.71 -16.63 24.28
N THR A 446 -10.99 -17.00 25.52
CA THR A 446 -12.30 -16.80 26.19
C THR A 446 -12.12 -16.44 27.67
N GLN A 447 -13.19 -16.14 28.40
CA GLN A 447 -13.12 -15.94 29.86
C GLN A 447 -12.51 -17.15 30.62
N GLN A 448 -12.74 -18.37 30.13
CA GLN A 448 -12.17 -19.61 30.69
C GLN A 448 -10.75 -19.91 30.17
N HIS A 449 -10.30 -19.19 29.15
CA HIS A 449 -8.95 -19.28 28.59
C HIS A 449 -8.45 -17.86 28.22
N PRO A 450 -8.18 -17.00 29.22
CA PRO A 450 -7.91 -15.56 29.06
C PRO A 450 -6.46 -15.29 28.59
N TYR A 451 -6.06 -15.99 27.52
CA TYR A 451 -4.70 -16.03 27.00
C TYR A 451 -4.72 -15.88 25.47
N PRO A 452 -3.68 -15.27 24.88
CA PRO A 452 -3.48 -15.31 23.44
C PRO A 452 -3.12 -16.73 22.98
N VAL A 453 -3.51 -17.08 21.76
CA VAL A 453 -3.09 -18.33 21.10
C VAL A 453 -2.09 -17.99 20.00
N LEU A 454 -0.92 -18.61 20.04
CA LEU A 454 0.21 -18.30 19.15
C LEU A 454 0.43 -19.43 18.12
N PRO A 455 0.97 -19.13 16.93
CA PRO A 455 1.40 -20.12 15.96
C PRO A 455 2.77 -20.71 16.31
N VAL A 456 3.03 -21.93 15.85
CA VAL A 456 4.27 -22.69 16.10
C VAL A 456 5.46 -21.99 15.44
N HIS A 457 6.50 -21.68 16.22
CA HIS A 457 7.70 -21.04 15.68
C HIS A 457 8.52 -22.02 14.83
N TRP A 458 8.77 -21.70 13.56
CA TRP A 458 9.37 -22.63 12.60
C TRP A 458 10.84 -23.02 12.92
N MET A 459 11.57 -22.19 13.68
CA MET A 459 12.98 -22.46 14.04
C MET A 459 13.12 -23.40 15.25
N SER A 460 12.21 -23.35 16.23
CA SER A 460 12.34 -24.11 17.48
C SER A 460 12.40 -25.62 17.20
N ARG A 461 13.51 -26.24 17.62
CA ARG A 461 13.69 -27.69 17.64
C ARG A 461 14.33 -28.00 18.98
N ASP A 462 13.47 -28.17 19.97
CA ASP A 462 13.84 -28.21 21.38
C ASP A 462 14.48 -29.56 21.78
N ALA A 463 14.83 -30.41 20.81
CA ALA A 463 14.98 -31.85 21.00
C ALA A 463 16.43 -32.31 21.24
N LYS A 464 17.44 -31.84 20.48
CA LYS A 464 18.79 -32.46 20.51
C LYS A 464 19.98 -31.50 20.41
N LYS A 465 21.03 -31.84 21.16
CA LYS A 465 22.34 -31.18 21.11
C LYS A 465 22.97 -31.35 19.74
N GLY A 466 23.13 -30.23 19.03
CA GLY A 466 23.62 -30.17 17.65
C GLY A 466 22.56 -29.72 16.63
N GLU A 467 21.28 -29.60 17.02
CA GLU A 467 20.28 -28.94 16.19
C GLU A 467 20.52 -27.40 16.21
N PRO A 468 20.33 -26.66 15.10
CA PRO A 468 20.84 -25.29 14.97
C PRO A 468 20.32 -24.29 16.02
N TYR A 469 19.15 -24.57 16.59
CA TYR A 469 18.47 -23.72 17.56
C TYR A 469 18.54 -24.25 19.00
N HIS A 470 19.31 -25.30 19.27
CA HIS A 470 19.60 -25.79 20.63
C HIS A 470 20.31 -24.74 21.51
N VAL A 471 20.91 -23.69 20.93
CA VAL A 471 21.40 -22.54 21.70
C VAL A 471 20.26 -21.82 22.45
N TYR A 472 19.05 -21.83 21.88
CA TYR A 472 17.81 -21.40 22.50
C TYR A 472 17.15 -22.53 23.31
N GLN A 473 17.91 -23.29 24.10
CA GLN A 473 17.33 -24.34 24.97
C GLN A 473 16.51 -23.80 26.16
N PHE A 474 16.38 -22.47 26.27
CA PHE A 474 15.62 -21.73 27.30
C PHE A 474 15.90 -22.14 28.76
N THR A 475 17.06 -22.76 29.03
CA THR A 475 17.53 -23.23 30.36
C THR A 475 17.58 -22.18 31.45
N ALA A 476 17.41 -20.90 31.09
CA ALA A 476 17.39 -19.79 32.00
C ALA A 476 16.01 -19.55 32.63
N TYR A 477 14.93 -20.11 32.08
CA TYR A 477 13.67 -20.31 32.79
C TYR A 477 13.69 -21.66 33.52
N PRO A 478 13.69 -21.69 34.88
CA PRO A 478 13.78 -22.93 35.64
C PRO A 478 12.43 -23.66 35.82
N GLY A 479 11.34 -23.12 35.26
CA GLY A 479 10.00 -23.70 35.35
C GLY A 479 9.72 -24.73 34.26
N LYS A 480 8.56 -25.39 34.35
CA LYS A 480 8.13 -26.37 33.35
C LYS A 480 7.61 -25.65 32.09
N HIS A 481 8.14 -25.99 30.91
CA HIS A 481 7.54 -25.60 29.65
C HIS A 481 6.21 -26.35 29.47
N SER A 482 5.08 -25.64 29.44
CA SER A 482 3.73 -26.23 29.33
C SER A 482 3.27 -26.42 27.87
N MET A 483 3.93 -25.73 26.94
CA MET A 483 3.76 -25.80 25.49
C MET A 483 5.13 -25.57 24.85
N ARG A 484 5.27 -25.90 23.56
CA ARG A 484 6.45 -25.55 22.77
C ARG A 484 6.69 -24.03 22.75
N TRP A 485 7.87 -23.61 22.31
CA TRP A 485 8.07 -22.25 21.82
C TRP A 485 7.20 -21.92 20.60
N ASN A 486 6.56 -20.76 20.62
CA ASN A 486 5.66 -20.26 19.59
C ASN A 486 6.07 -18.86 19.13
N HIS A 487 5.71 -18.51 17.90
CA HIS A 487 6.00 -17.22 17.28
C HIS A 487 5.25 -16.12 18.02
N ALA A 488 5.85 -14.94 18.14
CA ALA A 488 5.19 -13.73 18.62
C ALA A 488 4.20 -13.14 17.59
N HIS A 489 3.33 -13.96 17.00
CA HIS A 489 2.17 -13.55 16.20
C HIS A 489 0.85 -13.94 16.90
N PRO A 490 0.58 -13.41 18.12
CA PRO A 490 -0.56 -13.80 18.93
C PRO A 490 -1.91 -13.41 18.31
N THR A 491 -2.85 -14.35 18.36
CA THR A 491 -4.28 -14.09 18.16
C THR A 491 -4.99 -14.04 19.51
N TRP A 492 -5.88 -13.08 19.71
CA TRP A 492 -6.44 -12.79 21.03
C TRP A 492 -7.88 -12.26 20.95
N THR A 493 -8.66 -12.46 22.00
CA THR A 493 -9.86 -11.64 22.30
C THR A 493 -9.57 -10.72 23.49
N THR A 494 -10.46 -9.79 23.79
CA THR A 494 -10.35 -8.88 24.94
C THR A 494 -10.14 -9.59 26.28
N TRP A 495 -10.57 -10.85 26.41
CA TRP A 495 -10.27 -11.72 27.57
C TRP A 495 -8.78 -11.90 27.84
N ALA A 496 -7.90 -11.75 26.84
CA ALA A 496 -6.45 -11.84 26.99
C ALA A 496 -5.76 -10.51 27.34
N LEU A 497 -6.49 -9.37 27.36
CA LEU A 497 -5.93 -8.06 27.73
C LEU A 497 -5.26 -8.03 29.11
N PRO A 498 -5.78 -8.68 30.18
CA PRO A 498 -5.10 -8.74 31.47
C PRO A 498 -3.73 -9.41 31.41
N PHE A 499 -3.62 -10.53 30.70
CA PHE A 499 -2.34 -11.24 30.51
C PHE A 499 -1.32 -10.38 29.75
N LEU A 500 -1.76 -9.73 28.65
CA LEU A 500 -0.90 -8.84 27.86
C LEU A 500 -0.44 -7.62 28.67
N SER A 501 -1.32 -7.08 29.50
CA SER A 501 -1.02 -5.93 30.38
C SER A 501 -0.10 -6.31 31.54
N GLU A 502 -0.23 -7.53 32.10
CA GLU A 502 0.69 -8.06 33.12
C GLU A 502 2.09 -8.34 32.55
N LEU A 503 2.18 -8.96 31.37
CA LEU A 503 3.45 -9.18 30.66
C LEU A 503 4.18 -7.85 30.42
N LEU A 504 3.47 -6.84 29.91
CA LEU A 504 4.02 -5.52 29.66
C LEU A 504 4.39 -4.79 30.96
N TYR A 505 3.61 -4.95 32.04
CA TYR A 505 3.93 -4.40 33.36
C TYR A 505 5.21 -5.03 33.92
N GLU A 506 5.36 -6.35 33.88
CA GLU A 506 6.56 -7.03 34.37
C GLU A 506 7.78 -6.62 33.56
N ARG A 507 7.70 -6.53 32.22
CA ARG A 507 8.79 -6.05 31.38
C ARG A 507 9.27 -4.65 31.76
N LEU A 508 8.33 -3.75 32.06
CA LEU A 508 8.63 -2.32 32.27
C LEU A 508 8.90 -1.96 33.74
N THR A 509 8.88 -2.94 34.65
CA THR A 509 9.18 -2.74 36.09
C THR A 509 10.27 -3.66 36.65
N ALA A 510 10.72 -4.67 35.91
CA ALA A 510 11.76 -5.59 36.36
C ALA A 510 13.17 -4.95 36.41
N HIS A 511 13.79 -4.92 37.59
CA HIS A 511 15.19 -4.51 37.80
C HIS A 511 15.88 -5.37 38.87
N PRO A 512 17.10 -5.89 38.65
CA PRO A 512 17.76 -6.09 37.35
C PRO A 512 17.14 -7.27 36.58
N GLU A 513 17.08 -7.17 35.26
CA GLU A 513 16.44 -8.19 34.43
C GLU A 513 17.27 -9.49 34.32
N PRO A 514 16.61 -10.65 34.29
CA PRO A 514 17.22 -11.86 33.72
C PRO A 514 17.46 -11.65 32.22
N ARG A 515 18.71 -11.78 31.76
CA ARG A 515 19.21 -11.45 30.40
C ARG A 515 18.61 -12.23 29.21
N TRP A 516 17.51 -12.95 29.41
CA TRP A 516 16.89 -13.91 28.49
C TRP A 516 15.40 -13.63 28.24
N MET A 517 14.91 -12.47 28.70
CA MET A 517 13.57 -11.94 28.41
C MET A 517 13.68 -10.61 27.65
N MET A 518 14.55 -10.57 26.63
CA MET A 518 14.95 -9.33 25.96
C MET A 518 13.96 -8.91 24.87
N GLU A 519 13.32 -9.90 24.24
CA GLU A 519 12.31 -9.70 23.20
C GLU A 519 10.88 -10.00 23.69
N ASP A 520 9.90 -9.54 22.92
CA ASP A 520 8.48 -9.80 23.15
C ASP A 520 8.15 -11.29 23.03
N GLU A 521 8.78 -12.01 22.09
CA GLU A 521 8.63 -13.46 21.94
C GLU A 521 9.12 -14.23 23.16
N ASP A 522 10.23 -13.78 23.77
CA ASP A 522 10.76 -14.39 24.99
C ASP A 522 9.72 -14.34 26.10
N MET A 523 9.19 -13.13 26.34
CA MET A 523 8.23 -12.90 27.43
C MET A 523 6.86 -13.51 27.15
N LEU A 524 6.40 -13.55 25.90
CA LEU A 524 5.14 -14.21 25.55
C LEU A 524 5.21 -15.71 25.91
N ASN A 525 6.23 -16.43 25.46
CA ASN A 525 6.36 -17.87 25.74
C ASN A 525 6.57 -18.15 27.22
N VAL A 526 7.46 -17.42 27.89
CA VAL A 526 7.77 -17.60 29.31
C VAL A 526 6.57 -17.28 30.20
N MET A 527 5.79 -16.24 29.89
CA MET A 527 4.54 -15.94 30.62
C MET A 527 3.48 -17.01 30.35
N LEU A 528 3.31 -17.49 29.12
CA LEU A 528 2.39 -18.61 28.85
C LEU A 528 2.78 -19.87 29.66
N TRP A 529 4.08 -20.16 29.82
CA TRP A 529 4.57 -21.24 30.69
C TRP A 529 4.32 -21.00 32.18
N LYS A 530 4.58 -19.79 32.68
CA LYS A 530 4.29 -19.35 34.05
C LYS A 530 2.80 -19.55 34.41
N HIS A 531 1.91 -19.30 33.45
CA HIS A 531 0.46 -19.52 33.57
C HIS A 531 0.01 -20.95 33.19
N ASN A 532 0.94 -21.88 32.93
CA ASN A 532 0.70 -23.28 32.54
C ASN A 532 -0.18 -23.44 31.28
N VAL A 533 -0.15 -22.48 30.36
CA VAL A 533 -0.93 -22.52 29.11
C VAL A 533 -0.39 -23.63 28.20
N THR A 534 -1.31 -24.42 27.62
CA THR A 534 -0.97 -25.58 26.77
C THR A 534 -1.40 -25.39 25.30
N LYS A 535 -2.09 -24.30 24.98
CA LYS A 535 -2.78 -24.10 23.71
C LYS A 535 -1.93 -23.32 22.70
N ALA A 536 -1.72 -23.90 21.52
CA ALA A 536 -1.11 -23.27 20.36
C ALA A 536 -1.90 -23.62 19.10
N TRP A 537 -1.81 -22.78 18.06
CA TRP A 537 -2.35 -23.10 16.75
C TRP A 537 -1.52 -24.18 16.06
N CYS A 538 -2.16 -25.09 15.32
CA CYS A 538 -1.50 -25.98 14.37
C CYS A 538 -1.07 -25.21 13.10
N LYS A 539 -0.44 -24.06 13.26
CA LYS A 539 -0.09 -23.11 12.20
C LYS A 539 1.40 -22.79 12.33
N PHE A 540 2.15 -22.92 11.24
CA PHE A 540 3.43 -22.23 11.09
C PHE A 540 3.20 -20.86 10.41
N ASP A 541 4.14 -19.94 10.58
CA ASP A 541 4.36 -18.91 9.58
C ASP A 541 5.44 -19.39 8.62
N LEU A 542 5.09 -19.52 7.35
CA LEU A 542 6.00 -20.01 6.31
C LEU A 542 6.94 -18.89 5.86
N GLU A 543 8.16 -19.23 5.48
CA GLU A 543 8.98 -18.31 4.68
C GLU A 543 8.40 -18.18 3.26
N PRO A 544 8.66 -17.08 2.52
CA PRO A 544 8.04 -16.87 1.22
C PRO A 544 8.45 -17.97 0.23
N SER A 545 9.71 -18.40 0.28
CA SER A 545 10.29 -19.57 -0.41
C SER A 545 9.43 -20.83 -0.26
N LEU A 546 9.05 -21.18 0.98
CA LEU A 546 8.19 -22.33 1.28
C LEU A 546 6.74 -22.15 0.79
N TYR A 547 6.30 -20.91 0.59
CA TYR A 547 5.06 -20.61 -0.12
C TYR A 547 5.18 -20.80 -1.64
N MET A 548 6.37 -20.63 -2.22
CA MET A 548 6.62 -20.88 -3.65
C MET A 548 6.81 -22.39 -3.90
N GLU A 549 7.69 -23.03 -3.13
CA GLU A 549 8.12 -24.43 -3.25
C GLU A 549 6.98 -25.46 -3.13
N ARG A 550 7.28 -26.68 -3.58
CA ARG A 550 6.53 -27.89 -3.26
C ARG A 550 7.00 -28.45 -1.91
N LEU A 551 6.10 -28.50 -0.93
CA LEU A 551 6.37 -29.09 0.39
C LEU A 551 7.01 -30.49 0.25
N PRO A 552 8.24 -30.73 0.76
CA PRO A 552 8.76 -32.09 0.92
C PRO A 552 7.93 -32.85 1.97
N SER A 553 7.91 -34.18 1.85
CA SER A 553 7.08 -35.08 2.66
C SER A 553 7.42 -35.15 4.16
N ARG A 554 8.38 -34.36 4.63
CA ARG A 554 8.84 -34.24 6.02
C ARG A 554 9.22 -32.81 6.41
N LEU A 555 8.50 -31.79 5.92
CA LEU A 555 8.60 -30.45 6.51
C LEU A 555 8.19 -30.51 7.99
N TYR A 556 9.06 -29.96 8.85
CA TYR A 556 8.86 -29.83 10.30
C TYR A 556 8.47 -31.12 11.06
N ASP A 557 9.33 -32.14 10.98
CA ASP A 557 9.33 -33.24 11.95
C ASP A 557 9.77 -32.72 13.34
N ASP A 558 8.81 -32.55 14.25
CA ASP A 558 9.01 -32.26 15.68
C ASP A 558 8.50 -33.45 16.52
N PRO A 559 9.31 -34.51 16.68
CA PRO A 559 8.87 -35.74 17.35
C PRO A 559 8.70 -35.59 18.87
N TYR A 560 9.00 -34.41 19.45
CA TYR A 560 8.92 -34.16 20.89
C TYR A 560 7.58 -33.51 21.26
N TRP A 561 7.24 -32.37 20.67
CA TRP A 561 5.98 -31.66 20.95
C TRP A 561 4.81 -32.15 20.09
N TYR A 562 5.12 -32.58 18.87
CA TYR A 562 4.14 -33.00 17.87
C TYR A 562 4.53 -34.34 17.25
N PRO A 563 4.59 -35.45 18.04
CA PRO A 563 4.98 -36.76 17.53
C PRO A 563 4.14 -37.24 16.33
N ALA A 564 2.88 -36.79 16.24
CA ALA A 564 1.99 -37.03 15.11
C ALA A 564 2.37 -36.27 13.81
N GLY A 565 3.24 -35.26 13.91
CA GLY A 565 3.50 -34.21 12.94
C GLY A 565 2.66 -32.94 13.17
N LEU A 566 2.92 -31.90 12.38
CA LEU A 566 2.07 -30.71 12.25
C LEU A 566 1.54 -30.53 10.81
N PRO A 567 0.28 -30.06 10.63
CA PRO A 567 -0.20 -29.62 9.34
C PRO A 567 0.43 -28.28 8.94
N VAL A 568 0.57 -28.06 7.63
CA VAL A 568 1.08 -26.81 7.05
C VAL A 568 -0.10 -25.96 6.60
N LEU A 569 -0.16 -24.70 7.05
CA LEU A 569 -1.27 -23.77 6.80
C LEU A 569 -0.77 -22.61 5.94
N PHE A 570 -1.36 -22.45 4.75
CA PHE A 570 -0.99 -21.45 3.75
C PHE A 570 -1.70 -20.10 3.92
N PHE A 571 -2.04 -19.72 5.17
CA PHE A 571 -2.74 -18.47 5.48
C PHE A 571 -1.84 -17.24 5.57
N SER A 572 -0.54 -17.40 5.85
CA SER A 572 0.42 -16.29 5.92
C SER A 572 1.84 -16.75 5.59
N ALA A 573 2.64 -15.78 5.14
CA ALA A 573 4.10 -15.87 5.14
C ALA A 573 4.69 -14.86 6.13
N HIS A 574 5.91 -15.12 6.59
CA HIS A 574 6.75 -14.28 7.44
C HIS A 574 8.17 -14.23 6.85
N ASN A 575 9.06 -13.40 7.39
CA ASN A 575 10.37 -13.14 6.81
C ASN A 575 10.29 -12.55 5.39
N THR A 576 9.21 -11.80 5.07
CA THR A 576 8.96 -11.15 3.77
C THR A 576 9.84 -9.90 3.59
N LYS A 577 11.11 -10.00 3.99
CA LYS A 577 12.11 -8.92 4.01
C LYS A 577 12.60 -8.54 2.61
N HIS A 578 12.13 -9.22 1.57
CA HIS A 578 12.47 -9.04 0.17
C HIS A 578 11.28 -8.40 -0.56
N ILE A 579 11.28 -7.07 -0.66
CA ILE A 579 10.09 -6.28 -1.02
C ILE A 579 9.58 -6.61 -2.44
N GLY A 580 10.48 -6.73 -3.43
CA GLY A 580 10.12 -7.05 -4.82
C GLY A 580 9.49 -8.43 -4.95
N GLU A 581 10.22 -9.48 -4.55
CA GLU A 581 9.75 -10.88 -4.50
C GLU A 581 8.39 -11.02 -3.78
N THR A 582 8.18 -10.24 -2.71
CA THR A 582 6.92 -10.23 -1.95
C THR A 582 5.79 -9.50 -2.72
N ASP A 583 6.08 -8.39 -3.40
CA ASP A 583 5.09 -7.67 -4.20
C ASP A 583 4.69 -8.45 -5.47
N GLU A 584 5.65 -9.17 -6.06
CA GLU A 584 5.44 -10.11 -7.16
C GLU A 584 4.60 -11.32 -6.73
N LEU A 585 4.90 -11.93 -5.58
CA LEU A 585 4.07 -12.96 -4.94
C LEU A 585 2.63 -12.46 -4.72
N LEU A 586 2.45 -11.28 -4.13
CA LEU A 586 1.12 -10.70 -3.91
C LEU A 586 0.39 -10.41 -5.24
N THR A 587 1.10 -9.97 -6.27
CA THR A 587 0.53 -9.72 -7.61
C THR A 587 0.10 -11.01 -8.29
N LEU A 588 0.90 -12.08 -8.18
CA LEU A 588 0.57 -13.40 -8.70
C LEU A 588 -0.64 -14.00 -7.99
N MET A 589 -0.61 -14.03 -6.65
CA MET A 589 -1.74 -14.51 -5.83
C MET A 589 -3.02 -13.73 -6.13
N ALA A 590 -2.96 -12.38 -6.22
CA ALA A 590 -4.09 -11.55 -6.59
C ALA A 590 -4.66 -11.89 -7.97
N ARG A 591 -3.79 -12.07 -8.97
CA ARG A 591 -4.20 -12.44 -10.34
C ARG A 591 -4.87 -13.82 -10.36
N CYS A 592 -4.41 -14.77 -9.56
CA CYS A 592 -4.99 -16.11 -9.49
C CYS A 592 -6.27 -16.20 -8.64
N ALA A 593 -6.44 -15.29 -7.67
CA ALA A 593 -7.67 -15.11 -6.90
C ALA A 593 -8.81 -14.46 -7.71
N ASP A 594 -8.51 -13.77 -8.83
CA ASP A 594 -9.52 -13.15 -9.69
C ASP A 594 -10.60 -14.16 -10.14
N PRO A 595 -11.90 -13.89 -9.93
CA PRO A 595 -12.97 -14.83 -10.25
C PRO A 595 -13.09 -15.21 -11.74
N VAL A 596 -12.75 -14.29 -12.66
CA VAL A 596 -12.86 -14.53 -14.10
C VAL A 596 -11.75 -15.46 -14.56
N LEU A 597 -10.49 -15.13 -14.22
CA LEU A 597 -9.36 -16.00 -14.51
C LEU A 597 -9.54 -17.35 -13.79
N ARG A 598 -9.87 -17.38 -12.49
CA ARG A 598 -10.05 -18.61 -11.72
C ARG A 598 -11.08 -19.58 -12.31
N ALA A 599 -12.09 -19.05 -13.02
CA ALA A 599 -13.10 -19.83 -13.75
C ALA A 599 -12.61 -20.34 -15.12
N GLN A 600 -11.75 -19.60 -15.82
CA GLN A 600 -11.08 -20.04 -17.05
C GLN A 600 -10.02 -21.13 -16.75
N VAL A 601 -9.28 -21.00 -15.64
CA VAL A 601 -8.11 -21.84 -15.29
C VAL A 601 -8.51 -23.30 -15.00
N ARG A 602 -8.21 -24.17 -15.97
CA ARG A 602 -8.39 -25.63 -15.90
C ARG A 602 -7.09 -26.35 -15.54
N CYS A 603 -6.97 -26.74 -14.27
CA CYS A 603 -5.80 -27.46 -13.79
C CYS A 603 -5.85 -28.95 -14.14
N PRO A 604 -4.72 -29.57 -14.57
CA PRO A 604 -4.67 -31.01 -14.81
C PRO A 604 -4.84 -31.79 -13.51
N ALA A 605 -5.63 -32.86 -13.55
CA ALA A 605 -5.97 -33.67 -12.37
C ALA A 605 -4.76 -34.37 -11.70
N GLY A 606 -3.65 -34.53 -12.41
CA GLY A 606 -2.38 -35.02 -11.86
C GLY A 606 -1.51 -33.95 -11.17
N GLY A 607 -1.98 -32.71 -11.10
CA GLY A 607 -1.18 -31.53 -10.75
C GLY A 607 -0.31 -31.03 -11.91
N VAL A 608 0.22 -29.82 -11.76
CA VAL A 608 1.15 -29.22 -12.74
C VAL A 608 2.52 -29.92 -12.66
N GLN A 609 3.25 -29.97 -13.76
CA GLN A 609 4.64 -30.44 -13.73
C GLN A 609 5.50 -29.54 -12.82
N ARG A 610 6.42 -30.16 -12.08
CA ARG A 610 7.23 -29.50 -11.05
C ARG A 610 7.90 -28.20 -11.54
N GLN A 611 8.53 -28.24 -12.72
CA GLN A 611 9.29 -27.12 -13.28
C GLN A 611 8.45 -25.86 -13.50
N SER A 612 7.13 -25.99 -13.71
CA SER A 612 6.22 -24.84 -13.86
C SER A 612 5.89 -24.14 -12.54
N CYS A 613 6.14 -24.78 -11.39
CA CYS A 613 5.85 -24.24 -10.07
C CYS A 613 7.09 -23.79 -9.28
N ASP A 614 8.30 -24.08 -9.75
CA ASP A 614 9.56 -23.67 -9.11
C ASP A 614 9.93 -22.22 -9.53
N TRP A 615 8.97 -21.28 -9.45
CA TRP A 615 9.07 -19.92 -10.03
C TRP A 615 10.10 -19.00 -9.35
N HIS A 616 10.49 -19.29 -8.10
CA HIS A 616 11.63 -18.66 -7.43
C HIS A 616 12.99 -18.96 -8.09
N LEU A 617 13.05 -19.94 -9.01
CA LEU A 617 14.23 -20.27 -9.83
C LEU A 617 14.14 -19.68 -11.25
N MET A 618 13.03 -19.01 -11.61
CA MET A 618 12.89 -18.35 -12.90
C MET A 618 13.68 -17.02 -12.88
N PRO A 619 14.43 -16.68 -13.93
CA PRO A 619 14.98 -15.34 -14.11
C PRO A 619 13.89 -14.26 -14.01
N GLN A 620 14.21 -13.12 -13.42
CA GLN A 620 13.28 -11.97 -13.27
C GLN A 620 12.49 -11.65 -14.54
N THR A 621 13.16 -11.70 -15.70
CA THR A 621 12.55 -11.44 -17.01
C THR A 621 11.50 -12.47 -17.43
N GLN A 622 11.61 -13.73 -16.99
CA GLN A 622 10.58 -14.76 -17.19
C GLN A 622 9.40 -14.58 -16.23
N LEU A 623 9.66 -14.17 -14.98
CA LEU A 623 8.60 -13.85 -14.02
C LEU A 623 7.80 -12.61 -14.46
N GLU A 624 8.48 -11.53 -14.88
CA GLU A 624 7.85 -10.36 -15.52
C GLU A 624 7.10 -10.70 -16.80
N ALA A 625 7.63 -11.62 -17.62
CA ALA A 625 6.92 -12.12 -18.79
C ALA A 625 5.62 -12.82 -18.37
N LEU A 626 5.66 -13.81 -17.46
CA LEU A 626 4.46 -14.51 -16.95
C LEU A 626 3.43 -13.55 -16.33
N LEU A 627 3.88 -12.57 -15.54
CA LEU A 627 3.02 -11.54 -14.94
C LEU A 627 2.37 -10.60 -15.97
N SER A 628 2.91 -10.50 -17.19
CA SER A 628 2.37 -9.69 -18.30
C SER A 628 1.90 -10.52 -19.53
N ALA A 629 1.93 -11.85 -19.41
CA ALA A 629 1.55 -12.82 -20.44
C ALA A 629 0.03 -13.02 -20.53
N SER A 630 -0.41 -13.87 -21.46
CA SER A 630 -1.82 -14.11 -21.75
C SER A 630 -2.58 -14.77 -20.58
N GLU A 631 -3.89 -14.85 -20.68
CA GLU A 631 -4.72 -15.61 -19.73
C GLU A 631 -4.35 -17.11 -19.72
N GLU A 632 -3.93 -17.66 -20.87
CA GLU A 632 -3.52 -19.06 -21.03
C GLU A 632 -2.17 -19.35 -20.35
N ASP A 633 -1.18 -18.47 -20.51
CA ASP A 633 0.11 -18.58 -19.81
C ASP A 633 -0.08 -18.49 -18.29
N ALA A 634 -0.87 -17.52 -17.83
CA ALA A 634 -1.16 -17.31 -16.42
C ALA A 634 -1.89 -18.49 -15.79
N ALA A 635 -2.71 -19.22 -16.56
CA ALA A 635 -3.41 -20.41 -16.07
C ALA A 635 -2.46 -21.49 -15.55
N SER A 636 -1.29 -21.66 -16.19
CA SER A 636 -0.29 -22.65 -15.78
C SER A 636 0.25 -22.37 -14.37
N VAL A 637 0.61 -21.11 -14.09
CA VAL A 637 1.15 -20.68 -12.79
C VAL A 637 0.06 -20.63 -11.73
N CYS A 638 -1.15 -20.18 -12.09
CA CYS A 638 -2.27 -20.17 -11.16
C CYS A 638 -2.68 -21.57 -10.70
N CYS A 639 -2.42 -22.63 -11.47
CA CYS A 639 -2.60 -23.99 -10.98
C CYS A 639 -1.60 -24.45 -9.90
N CYS A 640 -0.44 -23.80 -9.78
CA CYS A 640 0.49 -24.00 -8.66
C CYS A 640 -0.01 -23.32 -7.36
N VAL A 641 -0.73 -22.20 -7.51
CA VAL A 641 -1.30 -21.40 -6.42
C VAL A 641 -2.65 -21.95 -5.94
N LYS A 642 -3.55 -22.30 -6.88
CA LYS A 642 -4.96 -22.63 -6.61
C LYS A 642 -5.16 -23.71 -5.54
N ALA A 643 -4.29 -24.71 -5.46
CA ALA A 643 -4.33 -25.72 -4.41
C ALA A 643 -4.07 -25.15 -3.00
N LYS A 644 -3.17 -24.17 -2.87
CA LYS A 644 -2.84 -23.47 -1.60
C LYS A 644 -3.93 -22.49 -1.16
N GLU A 645 -4.90 -22.18 -2.03
CA GLU A 645 -6.04 -21.30 -1.75
C GLU A 645 -7.38 -22.05 -1.58
N ASP A 646 -7.71 -22.97 -2.49
CA ASP A 646 -8.96 -23.76 -2.46
C ASP A 646 -8.94 -24.83 -1.34
N THR A 647 -7.74 -25.22 -0.93
CA THR A 647 -7.42 -26.17 0.16
C THR A 647 -6.17 -25.72 0.93
N PRO A 648 -6.24 -24.67 1.76
CA PRO A 648 -5.07 -24.01 2.36
C PRO A 648 -4.37 -24.81 3.47
N ILE A 649 -4.72 -26.08 3.69
CA ILE A 649 -4.17 -26.92 4.75
C ILE A 649 -3.61 -28.21 4.15
N PHE A 650 -2.32 -28.48 4.33
CA PHE A 650 -1.67 -29.74 3.92
C PHE A 650 -1.33 -30.60 5.14
N TRP A 651 -1.69 -31.89 5.10
CA TRP A 651 -1.46 -32.84 6.19
C TRP A 651 -1.24 -34.27 5.67
N GLN A 652 -0.10 -34.87 6.03
CA GLN A 652 0.26 -36.27 5.75
C GLN A 652 0.12 -36.74 4.28
N GLY A 653 0.25 -35.81 3.32
CA GLY A 653 0.14 -36.08 1.89
C GLY A 653 -1.19 -35.64 1.26
N GLU A 654 -2.16 -35.24 2.09
CA GLU A 654 -3.51 -34.86 1.69
C GLU A 654 -3.73 -33.34 1.90
N TRP A 655 -4.66 -32.77 1.13
CA TRP A 655 -5.02 -31.35 1.15
C TRP A 655 -6.46 -31.17 1.65
N PHE A 656 -6.68 -30.20 2.52
CA PHE A 656 -7.94 -29.97 3.23
C PHE A 656 -8.36 -28.50 3.11
N ARG A 657 -9.67 -28.23 3.07
CA ARG A 657 -10.22 -26.87 2.99
C ARG A 657 -10.36 -26.21 4.36
N GLU A 658 -10.70 -27.00 5.37
CA GLU A 658 -11.05 -26.51 6.70
C GLU A 658 -10.35 -27.32 7.79
N GLY A 659 -10.03 -26.68 8.93
CA GLY A 659 -9.46 -27.36 10.09
C GLY A 659 -10.37 -28.45 10.69
N SER A 660 -11.68 -28.38 10.41
CA SER A 660 -12.71 -29.39 10.71
C SER A 660 -12.46 -30.74 10.02
N GLN A 661 -11.87 -30.71 8.82
CA GLN A 661 -11.67 -31.88 7.95
C GLN A 661 -10.37 -32.62 8.26
N VAL A 662 -9.39 -31.96 8.89
CA VAL A 662 -8.05 -32.50 9.15
C VAL A 662 -8.10 -33.53 10.28
N PRO A 663 -7.76 -34.82 10.04
CA PRO A 663 -7.78 -35.87 11.06
C PRO A 663 -7.08 -35.45 12.37
N ARG A 664 -7.73 -35.69 13.51
CA ARG A 664 -7.17 -35.39 14.85
C ARG A 664 -6.01 -36.33 15.22
N THR A 665 -5.96 -37.51 14.63
CA THR A 665 -4.88 -38.49 14.79
C THR A 665 -4.07 -38.63 13.51
N ASP A 666 -2.83 -39.09 13.64
CA ASP A 666 -2.05 -39.58 12.50
C ASP A 666 -2.41 -41.01 12.08
N ARG A 667 -1.69 -41.52 11.08
CA ARG A 667 -1.73 -42.93 10.61
C ARG A 667 -1.25 -43.95 11.66
N GLN A 668 -0.79 -43.52 12.83
CA GLN A 668 -0.37 -44.34 13.97
C GLN A 668 -1.34 -44.21 15.17
N GLY A 669 -2.46 -43.49 15.03
CA GLY A 669 -3.45 -43.28 16.08
C GLY A 669 -3.06 -42.24 17.15
N ARG A 670 -1.96 -41.51 16.98
CA ARG A 670 -1.47 -40.51 17.93
C ARG A 670 -2.20 -39.18 17.71
N THR A 671 -2.84 -38.67 18.76
CA THR A 671 -3.60 -37.40 18.73
C THR A 671 -2.68 -36.18 18.66
N ARG A 672 -3.02 -35.22 17.80
CA ARG A 672 -2.32 -33.93 17.68
C ARG A 672 -2.66 -33.01 18.87
N SER A 673 -1.63 -32.33 19.41
CA SER A 673 -1.69 -31.53 20.65
C SER A 673 -2.07 -30.06 20.47
N CYS A 674 -1.90 -29.49 19.27
CA CYS A 674 -2.31 -28.13 18.93
C CYS A 674 -3.78 -28.07 18.43
N VAL A 675 -4.31 -26.84 18.31
CA VAL A 675 -5.68 -26.58 17.84
C VAL A 675 -5.70 -26.16 16.37
N MET A 676 -6.67 -26.66 15.59
CA MET A 676 -6.92 -26.17 14.22
C MET A 676 -7.81 -24.91 14.26
N PRO A 677 -7.51 -23.88 13.44
CA PRO A 677 -8.46 -22.82 13.15
C PRO A 677 -9.70 -23.31 12.39
#